data_AF-A0A251NZW2-F1
#
_entry.id   AF-A0A251NZW2-F1
#
_cell.length_a   1.000
_cell.length_b   1.000
_cell.length_c   1.000
_cell.angle_alpha   90.00
_cell.angle_beta   90.00
_cell.angle_gamma   90.00
#
_symmetry.space_group_name_H-M   'P 1'
#
loop_
_entity.id
_entity.type
_entity.pdbx_description
1 polymer ?
#
loop_
_entity_poly.entity_id
_entity_poly.type
_entity_poly.pdbx_seq_one_letter_code
_entity_poly.pdbx_strand_id
1 'polypeptide(L)'
;MVTRSFQVHHNDSTFGVDFDTDDGLEVFKLQLLSLTSIPPDEQKLIGMDENRVVSDKSDLVAISEKLRLVSINEEQQETSTAENDELLKSDEELARMLQAEECAAPEDNGKVEGRLRTYVSIVLMYEDLERREAARKTVPVEELEEKALVSLAKEGNLTPSKNEQDHAFLLQLLFWFKQSFRWVNAPPCDGCGKETVLHGKVDPLPSEIRHGASRVEIYGCNFCPIGSRFPRYNDPLKLVETRSGRCGEWANCFTLYCRAFGYESRLILDFTNHVWTECFSQSLGRWLHLDPCEGVYDNPMLYESGWNKKLTYVIAITKDGVCDVTKRYTRKWHEVISRRNIITETALSAVLANVTKDCRRGFTFQVLSVLEDRDEKERQELERGLHSTDNASTSLPGRLNGEKEKAVEIPRVKLGSQGFEVSKVGFGCMGLSGVYNSPVPDEDGISIIKHAFSKGITFFDTADVYGPHLNELLLGKALKQLPREKVQVATKFGITGRPDPPRITVKGTPEYVRSCCEASLNRLGVDYIDLYYQHRVDTTVPIEETVGELKKLVEEGKVKYIGLSEASPDTIRRAHAVHPITALQIEWSLWTRDIEEEIVPLCRELGIGIVPYSPLGRGFFGGRGVVESVAANSFVANHPRFVGENIDKNKNIYHRIESLAKKHQTSPVQLALSWVLHQGNDVVPIPGTTKIKNLDSNIGSLGVKLKEEDIKEISDAVPINQAAGDSDSGILMQWQWKLANTPPKHSKSEL
;
A
#
# COMPACT_ATOMS: atom_id res chain seq x y z
N MET A 1 -3.66 47.60 -33.33
CA MET A 1 -2.91 47.23 -34.53
C MET A 1 -1.74 48.17 -34.72
N VAL A 2 -0.73 47.95 -33.89
CA VAL A 2 0.58 48.60 -34.02
C VAL A 2 1.45 47.59 -34.74
N THR A 3 1.38 47.61 -36.07
CA THR A 3 2.20 46.75 -36.93
C THR A 3 3.61 47.32 -36.99
N ARG A 4 4.60 46.52 -36.59
CA ARG A 4 6.03 46.85 -36.66
C ARG A 4 6.75 45.86 -37.57
N SER A 5 7.80 46.34 -38.22
CA SER A 5 8.66 45.50 -39.07
C SER A 5 9.96 45.21 -38.34
N PHE A 6 10.27 43.92 -38.16
CA PHE A 6 11.49 43.44 -37.52
C PHE A 6 12.44 42.83 -38.55
N GLN A 7 13.74 43.10 -38.41
CA GLN A 7 14.81 42.37 -39.09
C GLN A 7 15.39 41.33 -38.14
N VAL A 8 15.06 40.05 -38.37
CA VAL A 8 15.54 38.93 -37.56
C VAL A 8 16.72 38.25 -38.26
N HIS A 9 17.86 38.23 -37.59
CA HIS A 9 19.10 37.62 -38.06
C HIS A 9 19.25 36.23 -37.45
N HIS A 10 19.44 35.22 -38.29
CA HIS A 10 19.77 33.87 -37.86
C HIS A 10 20.81 33.29 -38.82
N ASN A 11 21.95 32.85 -38.27
CA ASN A 11 23.15 32.48 -39.03
C ASN A 11 23.53 33.57 -40.05
N ASP A 12 23.77 33.21 -41.31
CA ASP A 12 24.13 34.14 -42.39
C ASP A 12 22.91 34.75 -43.12
N SER A 13 21.70 34.60 -42.56
CA SER A 13 20.44 35.05 -43.18
C SER A 13 19.71 36.11 -42.34
N THR A 14 19.08 37.06 -43.04
CA THR A 14 18.24 38.11 -42.43
C THR A 14 16.83 38.04 -42.98
N PHE A 15 15.84 37.99 -42.09
CA PHE A 15 14.42 37.90 -42.43
C PHE A 15 13.69 39.19 -42.02
N GLY A 16 12.94 39.79 -42.93
CA GLY A 16 12.01 40.89 -42.61
C GLY A 16 10.66 40.33 -42.18
N VAL A 17 10.19 40.69 -40.99
CA VAL A 17 8.96 40.16 -40.39
C VAL A 17 8.08 41.31 -39.94
N ASP A 18 6.98 41.53 -40.67
CA ASP A 18 5.92 42.45 -40.24
C ASP A 18 5.04 41.73 -39.21
N PHE A 19 4.88 42.33 -38.03
CA PHE A 19 4.20 41.73 -36.89
C PHE A 19 3.31 42.75 -36.18
N ASP A 20 2.09 42.36 -35.82
CA ASP A 20 1.23 43.17 -34.95
C ASP A 20 1.59 42.91 -33.50
N THR A 21 2.10 43.93 -32.81
CA THR A 21 2.55 43.80 -31.43
C THR A 21 1.45 43.40 -30.44
N ASP A 22 0.17 43.55 -30.83
CA ASP A 22 -0.99 43.10 -30.04
C ASP A 22 -1.16 41.56 -30.00
N ASP A 23 -0.53 40.80 -30.92
CA ASP A 23 -0.68 39.34 -31.03
C ASP A 23 0.20 38.53 -30.05
N GLY A 24 1.15 39.20 -29.39
CA GLY A 24 2.02 38.60 -28.36
C GLY A 24 3.19 37.74 -28.90
N LEU A 25 4.19 37.50 -28.04
CA LEU A 25 5.48 36.94 -28.44
C LEU A 25 5.40 35.51 -29.00
N GLU A 26 4.46 34.69 -28.52
CA GLU A 26 4.29 33.31 -28.99
C GLU A 26 3.82 33.24 -30.45
N VAL A 27 2.97 34.17 -30.89
CA VAL A 27 2.57 34.27 -32.30
C VAL A 27 3.75 34.70 -33.17
N PHE A 28 4.58 35.62 -32.66
CA PHE A 28 5.80 36.05 -33.35
C PHE A 28 6.80 34.89 -33.54
N LYS A 29 7.02 34.07 -32.50
CA LYS A 29 7.88 32.87 -32.58
C LYS A 29 7.34 31.82 -33.56
N LEU A 30 6.02 31.63 -33.62
CA LEU A 30 5.40 30.74 -34.60
C LEU A 30 5.62 31.22 -36.04
N GLN A 31 5.59 32.54 -36.28
CA GLN A 31 5.91 33.10 -37.60
C GLN A 31 7.38 32.86 -37.96
N LEU A 32 8.29 32.97 -36.98
CA LEU A 32 9.70 32.66 -37.17
C LEU A 32 9.99 31.17 -37.41
N LEU A 33 9.21 30.26 -36.83
CA LEU A 33 9.30 28.82 -37.15
C LEU A 33 9.12 28.61 -38.66
N SER A 34 8.16 29.30 -39.30
CA SER A 34 7.93 29.15 -40.74
C SER A 34 9.09 29.66 -41.61
N LEU A 35 9.94 30.54 -41.07
CA LEU A 35 11.07 31.15 -41.78
C LEU A 35 12.42 30.48 -41.47
N THR A 36 12.57 29.91 -40.27
CA THR A 36 13.87 29.41 -39.75
C THR A 36 13.85 27.92 -39.44
N SER A 37 12.69 27.27 -39.42
CA SER A 37 12.48 25.87 -39.01
C SER A 37 12.90 25.54 -37.56
N ILE A 38 13.11 26.54 -36.70
CA ILE A 38 13.41 26.34 -35.27
C ILE A 38 12.10 26.30 -34.47
N PRO A 39 11.83 25.25 -33.67
CA PRO A 39 10.65 25.17 -32.80
C PRO A 39 10.56 26.35 -31.80
N PRO A 40 9.38 26.93 -31.52
CA PRO A 40 9.22 28.09 -30.63
C PRO A 40 9.81 27.92 -29.22
N ASP A 41 9.84 26.70 -28.71
CA ASP A 41 10.42 26.29 -27.42
C ASP A 41 11.95 26.29 -27.43
N GLU A 42 12.57 26.24 -28.62
CA GLU A 42 14.02 26.34 -28.82
C GLU A 42 14.45 27.73 -29.32
N GLN A 43 13.52 28.68 -29.53
CA GLN A 43 13.82 30.02 -30.03
C GLN A 43 14.18 31.00 -28.92
N LYS A 44 15.41 31.53 -28.96
CA LYS A 44 15.86 32.65 -28.12
C LYS A 44 16.08 33.91 -28.95
N LEU A 45 15.26 34.94 -28.73
CA LEU A 45 15.36 36.24 -29.43
C LEU A 45 16.13 37.25 -28.58
N ILE A 46 17.12 37.92 -29.19
CA ILE A 46 17.98 38.90 -28.55
C ILE A 46 17.96 40.20 -29.36
N GLY A 47 17.65 41.34 -28.74
CA GLY A 47 17.74 42.65 -29.41
C GLY A 47 19.18 43.04 -29.67
N MET A 48 19.56 43.32 -30.91
CA MET A 48 20.96 43.55 -31.29
C MET A 48 21.55 44.84 -30.70
N ASP A 49 20.73 45.85 -30.45
CA ASP A 49 21.20 47.14 -29.94
C ASP A 49 21.41 47.15 -28.41
N GLU A 50 20.68 46.30 -27.68
CA GLU A 50 20.69 46.26 -26.20
C GLU A 50 21.24 44.94 -25.64
N ASN A 51 21.51 43.96 -26.50
CA ASN A 51 21.91 42.58 -26.14
C ASN A 51 21.00 41.94 -25.09
N ARG A 52 19.71 42.31 -25.09
CA ARG A 52 18.72 41.90 -24.11
C ARG A 52 17.79 40.84 -24.70
N VAL A 53 17.54 39.78 -23.91
CA VAL A 53 16.63 38.70 -24.30
C VAL A 53 15.18 39.20 -24.31
N VAL A 54 14.47 38.96 -25.40
CA VAL A 54 13.04 39.22 -25.53
C VAL A 54 12.29 38.06 -24.89
N SER A 55 11.44 38.38 -23.90
CA SER A 55 10.64 37.41 -23.15
C SER A 55 9.17 37.84 -23.14
N ASP A 56 8.26 36.99 -22.66
CA ASP A 56 6.82 37.31 -22.59
C ASP A 56 6.50 38.52 -21.70
N LYS A 57 7.46 38.97 -20.87
CA LYS A 57 7.36 40.16 -20.03
C LYS A 57 7.95 41.42 -20.69
N SER A 58 8.56 41.29 -21.87
CA SER A 58 9.15 42.39 -22.61
C SER A 58 8.07 43.15 -23.38
N ASP A 59 8.11 44.49 -23.34
CA ASP A 59 7.19 45.33 -24.13
C ASP A 59 7.63 45.31 -25.60
N LEU A 60 6.88 44.59 -26.44
CA LEU A 60 7.17 44.42 -27.88
C LEU A 60 7.07 45.73 -28.67
N VAL A 61 6.45 46.77 -28.11
CA VAL A 61 6.43 48.12 -28.71
C VAL A 61 7.78 48.83 -28.50
N ALA A 62 8.51 48.50 -27.43
CA ALA A 62 9.76 49.16 -27.05
C ALA A 62 11.03 48.40 -27.47
N ILE A 63 10.92 47.16 -27.97
CA ILE A 63 12.09 46.39 -28.42
C ILE A 63 12.69 46.94 -29.72
N SER A 64 14.00 46.74 -29.89
CA SER A 64 14.73 47.07 -31.12
C SER A 64 14.14 46.33 -32.33
N GLU A 65 14.16 47.01 -33.48
CA GLU A 65 13.71 46.47 -34.76
C GLU A 65 14.70 45.43 -35.33
N LYS A 66 15.91 45.34 -34.77
CA LYS A 66 16.92 44.34 -35.16
C LYS A 66 17.06 43.29 -34.08
N LEU A 67 16.65 42.07 -34.41
CA LEU A 67 16.69 40.93 -33.51
C LEU A 67 17.68 39.89 -34.05
N ARG A 68 18.30 39.15 -33.14
CA ARG A 68 19.07 37.94 -33.43
C ARG A 68 18.32 36.75 -32.84
N LEU A 69 18.07 35.73 -33.65
CA LEU A 69 17.50 34.46 -33.21
C LEU A 69 18.62 33.44 -33.02
N VAL A 70 18.65 32.82 -31.83
CA VAL A 70 19.60 31.78 -31.45
C VAL A 70 18.81 30.55 -31.05
N SER A 71 19.20 29.36 -31.53
CA SER A 71 18.66 28.11 -30.99
C SER A 71 19.22 27.91 -29.59
N ILE A 72 18.38 27.55 -28.62
CA ILE A 72 18.82 27.28 -27.23
C ILE A 72 19.90 26.18 -27.18
N ASN A 73 20.00 25.34 -28.22
CA ASN A 73 21.02 24.30 -28.35
C ASN A 73 22.39 24.83 -28.85
N GLU A 74 22.48 26.05 -29.41
CA GLU A 74 23.72 26.63 -29.96
C GLU A 74 24.55 27.44 -28.93
N GLU A 75 23.99 27.78 -27.77
CA GLU A 75 24.72 28.51 -26.69
C GLU A 75 25.61 27.59 -25.82
N GLN A 76 25.56 26.27 -26.00
CA GLN A 76 26.43 25.33 -25.29
C GLN A 76 27.86 25.24 -25.85
N GLN A 77 28.17 25.87 -26.99
CA GLN A 77 29.50 25.79 -27.61
C GLN A 77 30.50 26.92 -27.28
N GLU A 78 30.13 27.94 -26.49
CA GLU A 78 31.13 28.99 -26.12
C GLU A 78 31.24 29.30 -24.62
N THR A 79 30.50 28.64 -23.74
CA THR A 79 30.72 28.81 -22.30
C THR A 79 30.44 27.55 -21.47
N SER A 80 31.37 26.58 -21.46
CA SER A 80 31.54 25.78 -20.22
C SER A 80 32.91 25.11 -20.12
N THR A 81 33.64 25.45 -19.07
CA THR A 81 34.80 24.74 -18.53
C THR A 81 34.40 23.45 -17.79
N ALA A 82 33.31 22.81 -18.21
CA ALA A 82 32.74 21.59 -17.60
C ALA A 82 32.80 20.36 -18.52
N GLU A 83 32.91 20.54 -19.85
CA GLU A 83 32.95 19.41 -20.81
C GLU A 83 34.24 18.59 -20.77
N ASN A 84 35.37 19.18 -20.35
CA ASN A 84 36.60 18.40 -20.20
C ASN A 84 36.46 17.30 -19.15
N ASP A 85 35.60 17.48 -18.13
CA ASP A 85 35.44 16.53 -17.03
C ASP A 85 34.46 15.38 -17.36
N GLU A 86 33.59 15.54 -18.38
CA GLU A 86 32.73 14.47 -18.90
C GLU A 86 33.41 13.66 -20.02
N LEU A 87 34.18 14.32 -20.90
CA LEU A 87 34.96 13.62 -21.92
C LEU A 87 36.07 12.75 -21.27
N LEU A 88 36.76 13.29 -20.24
CA LEU A 88 37.75 12.55 -19.45
C LEU A 88 37.13 11.41 -18.63
N LYS A 89 35.88 11.57 -18.14
CA LYS A 89 35.14 10.48 -17.50
C LYS A 89 34.80 9.38 -18.49
N SER A 90 34.42 9.71 -19.73
CA SER A 90 34.12 8.71 -20.76
C SER A 90 35.35 7.90 -21.19
N ASP A 91 36.53 8.54 -21.26
CA ASP A 91 37.79 7.87 -21.62
C ASP A 91 38.37 7.03 -20.47
N GLU A 92 38.27 7.49 -19.21
CA GLU A 92 38.60 6.67 -18.03
C GLU A 92 37.59 5.52 -17.83
N GLU A 93 36.32 5.73 -18.15
CA GLU A 93 35.26 4.71 -18.08
C GLU A 93 35.47 3.62 -19.13
N LEU A 94 35.83 4.00 -20.37
CA LEU A 94 36.21 3.06 -21.44
C LEU A 94 37.48 2.28 -21.06
N ALA A 95 38.48 2.93 -20.47
CA ALA A 95 39.71 2.28 -20.00
C ALA A 95 39.46 1.29 -18.85
N ARG A 96 38.56 1.61 -17.90
CA ARG A 96 38.14 0.68 -16.84
C ARG A 96 37.34 -0.51 -17.38
N MET A 97 36.51 -0.31 -18.41
CA MET A 97 35.77 -1.39 -19.07
C MET A 97 36.74 -2.39 -19.73
N LEU A 98 37.75 -1.89 -20.44
CA LEU A 98 38.79 -2.71 -21.07
C LEU A 98 39.66 -3.45 -20.03
N GLN A 99 40.03 -2.81 -18.92
CA GLN A 99 40.76 -3.47 -17.82
C GLN A 99 39.95 -4.53 -17.07
N ALA A 100 38.62 -4.34 -16.94
CA ALA A 100 37.75 -5.33 -16.30
C ALA A 100 37.57 -6.59 -17.16
N GLU A 101 37.58 -6.46 -18.50
CA GLU A 101 37.54 -7.60 -19.42
C GLU A 101 38.79 -8.50 -19.32
N GLU A 102 39.97 -7.94 -19.03
CA GLU A 102 41.22 -8.71 -18.93
C GLU A 102 41.38 -9.48 -17.59
N CYS A 103 40.59 -9.19 -16.56
CA CYS A 103 40.79 -9.72 -15.20
C CYS A 103 39.94 -10.95 -14.81
N ALA A 104 39.05 -11.47 -15.66
CA ALA A 104 38.19 -12.60 -15.31
C ALA A 104 38.81 -13.96 -15.69
N ALA A 105 38.78 -14.92 -14.75
CA ALA A 105 39.48 -16.20 -14.88
C ALA A 105 38.77 -17.17 -15.87
N PRO A 106 39.50 -17.79 -16.83
CA PRO A 106 38.93 -18.69 -17.85
C PRO A 106 38.42 -20.06 -17.35
N GLU A 107 38.45 -20.35 -16.04
CA GLU A 107 38.17 -21.69 -15.50
C GLU A 107 36.69 -21.99 -15.18
N ASP A 108 35.76 -21.02 -15.16
CA ASP A 108 34.37 -21.24 -14.66
C ASP A 108 33.28 -21.36 -15.76
N ASN A 109 33.67 -21.42 -17.04
CA ASN A 109 32.72 -21.50 -18.18
C ASN A 109 31.74 -22.68 -18.07
N GLY A 110 32.25 -23.86 -17.71
CA GLY A 110 31.44 -25.08 -17.59
C GLY A 110 30.39 -25.02 -16.47
N LYS A 111 30.62 -24.24 -15.41
CA LYS A 111 29.69 -24.11 -14.29
C LYS A 111 28.54 -23.16 -14.62
N VAL A 112 28.83 -22.05 -15.31
CA VAL A 112 27.79 -21.14 -15.82
C VAL A 112 26.89 -21.89 -16.80
N GLU A 113 27.49 -22.58 -17.78
CA GLU A 113 26.73 -23.39 -18.73
C GLU A 113 25.91 -24.49 -18.06
N GLY A 114 26.49 -25.24 -17.11
CA GLY A 114 25.77 -26.27 -16.35
C GLY A 114 24.59 -25.72 -15.54
N ARG A 115 24.75 -24.53 -14.94
CA ARG A 115 23.66 -23.84 -14.24
C ARG A 115 22.54 -23.46 -15.21
N LEU A 116 22.86 -22.88 -16.36
CA LEU A 116 21.87 -22.50 -17.37
C LEU A 116 21.11 -23.73 -17.90
N ARG A 117 21.82 -24.81 -18.23
CA ARG A 117 21.21 -26.06 -18.73
C ARG A 117 20.26 -26.71 -17.71
N THR A 118 20.54 -26.57 -16.42
CA THR A 118 19.63 -27.01 -15.36
C THR A 118 18.29 -26.27 -15.44
N TYR A 119 18.32 -24.94 -15.59
CA TYR A 119 17.11 -24.14 -15.71
C TYR A 119 16.40 -24.31 -17.05
N VAL A 120 17.13 -24.52 -18.15
CA VAL A 120 16.52 -24.91 -19.45
C VAL A 120 15.69 -26.18 -19.26
N SER A 121 16.20 -27.18 -18.53
CA SER A 121 15.46 -28.41 -18.24
C SER A 121 14.17 -28.15 -17.45
N ILE A 122 14.18 -27.21 -16.50
CA ILE A 122 12.97 -26.77 -15.76
C ILE A 122 11.97 -26.10 -16.72
N VAL A 123 12.44 -25.16 -17.54
CA VAL A 123 11.58 -24.40 -18.48
C VAL A 123 10.90 -25.31 -19.49
N LEU A 124 11.59 -26.37 -19.95
CA LEU A 124 10.98 -27.36 -20.85
C LEU A 124 9.84 -28.16 -20.20
N MET A 125 9.82 -28.31 -18.86
CA MET A 125 8.69 -28.93 -18.16
C MET A 125 7.41 -28.11 -18.28
N TYR A 126 7.49 -26.81 -18.55
CA TYR A 126 6.31 -25.99 -18.76
C TYR A 126 5.59 -26.30 -20.07
N GLU A 127 6.22 -27.04 -20.99
CA GLU A 127 5.61 -27.46 -22.25
C GLU A 127 4.78 -28.74 -22.14
N ASP A 128 4.87 -29.44 -21.00
CA ASP A 128 4.10 -30.64 -20.70
C ASP A 128 2.61 -30.32 -20.50
N LEU A 129 1.74 -31.06 -21.20
CA LEU A 129 0.29 -30.81 -21.20
C LEU A 129 -0.35 -31.13 -19.86
N GLU A 130 0.07 -32.22 -19.20
CA GLU A 130 -0.48 -32.63 -17.90
C GLU A 130 -0.23 -31.54 -16.84
N ARG A 131 0.99 -31.00 -16.80
CA ARG A 131 1.35 -29.86 -15.94
C ARG A 131 0.51 -28.61 -16.21
N ARG A 132 0.34 -28.26 -17.49
CA ARG A 132 -0.47 -27.09 -17.87
C ARG A 132 -1.93 -27.25 -17.47
N GLU A 133 -2.50 -28.42 -17.71
CA GLU A 133 -3.89 -28.71 -17.33
C GLU A 133 -4.07 -28.69 -15.80
N ALA A 134 -3.12 -29.25 -15.05
CA ALA A 134 -3.14 -29.22 -13.59
C ALA A 134 -3.11 -27.78 -13.07
N ALA A 135 -2.23 -26.92 -13.60
CA ALA A 135 -2.22 -25.51 -13.25
C ALA A 135 -3.54 -24.82 -13.61
N ARG A 136 -4.05 -25.00 -14.84
CA ARG A 136 -5.29 -24.36 -15.31
C ARG A 136 -6.50 -24.70 -14.44
N LYS A 137 -6.64 -25.97 -14.02
CA LYS A 137 -7.75 -26.44 -13.16
C LYS A 137 -7.79 -25.76 -11.79
N THR A 138 -6.71 -25.14 -11.35
CA THR A 138 -6.65 -24.48 -10.04
C THR A 138 -7.06 -23.02 -10.04
N VAL A 139 -7.15 -22.39 -11.22
CA VAL A 139 -7.44 -20.96 -11.35
C VAL A 139 -8.95 -20.75 -11.47
N PRO A 140 -9.55 -19.80 -10.71
CA PRO A 140 -10.95 -19.41 -10.90
C PRO A 140 -11.07 -18.50 -12.12
N VAL A 141 -11.05 -19.07 -13.32
CA VAL A 141 -10.95 -18.33 -14.60
C VAL A 141 -12.05 -17.29 -14.74
N GLU A 142 -13.31 -17.68 -14.54
CA GLU A 142 -14.48 -16.79 -14.68
C GLU A 142 -14.39 -15.56 -13.76
N GLU A 143 -13.95 -15.76 -12.50
CA GLU A 143 -13.79 -14.67 -11.53
C GLU A 143 -12.67 -13.71 -11.94
N LEU A 144 -11.57 -14.22 -12.48
CA LEU A 144 -10.45 -13.38 -12.91
C LEU A 144 -10.77 -12.64 -14.21
N GLU A 145 -11.51 -13.25 -15.13
CA GLU A 145 -12.01 -12.60 -16.35
C GLU A 145 -12.96 -11.44 -16.00
N GLU A 146 -13.88 -11.65 -15.05
CA GLU A 146 -14.77 -10.60 -14.57
C GLU A 146 -13.97 -9.43 -13.95
N LYS A 147 -13.01 -9.74 -13.06
CA LYS A 147 -12.13 -8.71 -12.46
C LYS A 147 -11.32 -7.95 -13.51
N ALA A 148 -10.84 -8.63 -14.55
CA ALA A 148 -10.10 -8.01 -15.64
C ALA A 148 -10.98 -7.01 -16.41
N LEU A 149 -12.20 -7.41 -16.77
CA LEU A 149 -13.17 -6.54 -17.44
C LEU A 149 -13.55 -5.33 -16.57
N VAL A 150 -13.79 -5.54 -15.28
CA VAL A 150 -14.07 -4.45 -14.32
C VAL A 150 -12.89 -3.48 -14.22
N SER A 151 -11.64 -3.98 -14.23
CA SER A 151 -10.45 -3.13 -14.21
C SER A 151 -10.38 -2.24 -15.45
N LEU A 152 -10.58 -2.82 -16.64
CA LEU A 152 -10.58 -2.08 -17.91
C LEU A 152 -11.71 -1.05 -17.97
N ALA A 153 -12.90 -1.40 -17.48
CA ALA A 153 -14.02 -0.47 -17.40
C ALA A 153 -13.74 0.73 -16.47
N LYS A 154 -13.04 0.50 -15.35
CA LYS A 154 -12.61 1.57 -14.43
C LYS A 154 -11.59 2.53 -15.05
N GLU A 155 -10.79 2.04 -15.99
CA GLU A 155 -9.86 2.84 -16.79
C GLU A 155 -10.55 3.56 -17.97
N GLY A 156 -11.88 3.43 -18.09
CA GLY A 156 -12.68 4.06 -19.14
C GLY A 156 -12.79 3.26 -20.44
N ASN A 157 -12.22 2.05 -20.49
CA ASN A 157 -12.29 1.18 -21.66
C ASN A 157 -13.51 0.24 -21.58
N LEU A 158 -14.64 0.68 -22.15
CA LEU A 158 -15.92 -0.05 -22.13
C LEU A 158 -16.02 -1.14 -23.21
N THR A 159 -15.14 -1.12 -24.22
CA THR A 159 -15.10 -2.11 -25.32
C THR A 159 -13.66 -2.54 -25.57
N PRO A 160 -13.02 -3.26 -24.63
CA PRO A 160 -11.62 -3.61 -24.74
C PRO A 160 -11.39 -4.65 -25.84
N SER A 161 -10.30 -4.48 -26.58
CA SER A 161 -9.80 -5.47 -27.54
C SER A 161 -9.39 -6.76 -26.85
N LYS A 162 -9.27 -7.85 -27.61
CA LYS A 162 -8.83 -9.15 -27.05
C LYS A 162 -7.45 -9.06 -26.40
N ASN A 163 -6.52 -8.30 -26.98
CA ASN A 163 -5.18 -8.11 -26.42
C ASN A 163 -5.21 -7.36 -25.08
N GLU A 164 -6.09 -6.38 -24.92
CA GLU A 164 -6.24 -5.65 -23.66
C GLU A 164 -6.89 -6.52 -22.58
N GLN A 165 -7.89 -7.33 -22.95
CA GLN A 165 -8.49 -8.32 -22.06
C GLN A 165 -7.46 -9.37 -21.60
N ASP A 166 -6.65 -9.89 -22.53
CA ASP A 166 -5.62 -10.87 -22.23
C ASP A 166 -4.51 -10.26 -21.36
N HIS A 167 -4.16 -8.98 -21.56
CA HIS A 167 -3.24 -8.26 -20.69
C HIS A 167 -3.82 -8.06 -19.29
N ALA A 168 -5.07 -7.59 -19.19
CA ALA A 168 -5.73 -7.40 -17.90
C ALA A 168 -5.90 -8.72 -17.14
N PHE A 169 -6.23 -9.82 -17.83
CA PHE A 169 -6.28 -11.15 -17.25
C PHE A 169 -4.93 -11.60 -16.70
N LEU A 170 -3.82 -11.35 -17.42
CA LEU A 170 -2.47 -11.66 -16.94
C LEU A 170 -2.14 -10.93 -15.62
N LEU A 171 -2.57 -9.68 -15.48
CA LEU A 171 -2.42 -8.93 -14.23
C LEU A 171 -3.29 -9.51 -13.11
N GLN A 172 -4.54 -9.86 -13.39
CA GLN A 172 -5.40 -10.54 -12.40
C GLN A 172 -4.84 -11.91 -11.99
N LEU A 173 -4.23 -12.64 -12.92
CA LEU A 173 -3.56 -13.91 -12.67
C LEU A 173 -2.34 -13.71 -11.75
N LEU A 174 -1.53 -12.68 -11.96
CA LEU A 174 -0.42 -12.31 -11.08
C LEU A 174 -0.89 -12.02 -9.66
N PHE A 175 -1.93 -11.18 -9.50
CA PHE A 175 -2.45 -10.82 -8.19
C PHE A 175 -3.11 -12.01 -7.47
N TRP A 176 -3.87 -12.83 -8.20
CA TRP A 176 -4.44 -14.07 -7.68
C TRP A 176 -3.35 -15.06 -7.25
N PHE A 177 -2.29 -15.21 -8.05
CA PHE A 177 -1.18 -16.10 -7.71
C PHE A 177 -0.52 -15.67 -6.40
N LYS A 178 -0.25 -14.37 -6.23
CA LYS A 178 0.31 -13.83 -5.00
C LYS A 178 -0.54 -14.11 -3.76
N GLN A 179 -1.86 -14.13 -3.90
CA GLN A 179 -2.78 -14.44 -2.81
C GLN A 179 -2.95 -15.94 -2.55
N SER A 180 -2.77 -16.77 -3.58
CA SER A 180 -3.03 -18.22 -3.53
C SER A 180 -1.79 -19.06 -3.22
N PHE A 181 -0.58 -18.53 -3.43
CA PHE A 181 0.68 -19.18 -3.14
C PHE A 181 1.31 -18.62 -1.87
N ARG A 182 1.81 -19.48 -0.97
CA ARG A 182 2.28 -19.10 0.37
C ARG A 182 3.80 -18.98 0.45
N TRP A 183 4.29 -17.88 0.98
CA TRP A 183 5.72 -17.71 1.27
C TRP A 183 6.16 -18.53 2.48
N VAL A 184 7.33 -19.17 2.41
CA VAL A 184 7.86 -20.00 3.51
C VAL A 184 9.33 -19.65 3.81
N ASN A 185 9.56 -18.88 4.88
CA ASN A 185 10.90 -18.70 5.44
C ASN A 185 11.34 -19.92 6.23
N ALA A 186 10.52 -20.36 7.18
CA ALA A 186 10.68 -21.58 7.95
C ALA A 186 9.33 -22.33 7.95
N PRO A 187 9.30 -23.63 7.63
CA PRO A 187 8.07 -24.42 7.72
C PRO A 187 7.61 -24.50 9.19
N PRO A 188 6.29 -24.55 9.47
CA PRO A 188 5.82 -24.87 10.80
C PRO A 188 6.23 -26.30 11.20
N CYS A 189 6.29 -26.57 12.50
CA CYS A 189 6.62 -27.90 13.02
C CYS A 189 5.58 -28.93 12.57
N ASP A 190 6.02 -30.03 11.95
CA ASP A 190 5.13 -31.10 11.47
C ASP A 190 4.37 -31.80 12.62
N GLY A 191 4.89 -31.71 13.84
CA GLY A 191 4.26 -32.27 15.04
C GLY A 191 3.26 -31.35 15.73
N CYS A 192 3.66 -30.11 16.04
CA CYS A 192 2.86 -29.21 16.87
C CYS A 192 2.43 -27.90 16.18
N GLY A 193 2.80 -27.68 14.92
CA GLY A 193 2.45 -26.48 14.14
C GLY A 193 3.16 -25.18 14.54
N LYS A 194 4.01 -25.21 15.58
CA LYS A 194 4.73 -24.02 16.08
C LYS A 194 5.92 -23.64 15.20
N GLU A 195 6.48 -22.46 15.46
CA GLU A 195 7.67 -21.95 14.81
C GLU A 195 8.86 -22.90 14.94
N THR A 196 9.69 -22.93 13.90
CA THR A 196 10.88 -23.77 13.81
C THR A 196 12.11 -22.96 13.45
N VAL A 197 13.29 -23.51 13.74
CA VAL A 197 14.59 -22.91 13.45
C VAL A 197 15.36 -23.82 12.51
N LEU A 198 16.06 -23.25 11.52
CA LEU A 198 16.89 -24.02 10.60
C LEU A 198 18.03 -24.69 11.38
N HIS A 199 18.07 -26.02 11.34
CA HIS A 199 19.13 -26.83 11.95
C HIS A 199 20.20 -27.24 10.95
N GLY A 200 19.86 -27.37 9.67
CA GLY A 200 20.83 -27.75 8.66
C GLY A 200 20.20 -28.13 7.33
N LYS A 201 20.99 -28.78 6.48
CA LYS A 201 20.56 -29.31 5.18
C LYS A 201 20.94 -30.78 5.10
N VAL A 202 20.10 -31.58 4.44
CA VAL A 202 20.34 -33.00 4.19
C VAL A 202 20.03 -33.33 2.74
N ASP A 203 20.50 -34.49 2.31
CA ASP A 203 20.19 -35.01 0.99
C ASP A 203 18.68 -35.34 0.87
N PRO A 204 18.08 -35.09 -0.31
CA PRO A 204 16.70 -35.43 -0.56
C PRO A 204 16.47 -36.95 -0.56
N LEU A 205 15.32 -37.37 -0.05
CA LEU A 205 14.83 -38.74 -0.11
C LEU A 205 14.47 -39.13 -1.55
N PRO A 206 14.46 -40.43 -1.92
CA PRO A 206 14.02 -40.87 -3.25
C PRO A 206 12.62 -40.36 -3.63
N SER A 207 11.72 -40.20 -2.67
CA SER A 207 10.40 -39.60 -2.89
C SER A 207 10.45 -38.12 -3.24
N GLU A 208 11.41 -37.37 -2.69
CA GLU A 208 11.58 -35.93 -2.91
C GLU A 208 12.33 -35.67 -4.23
N ILE A 209 13.33 -36.50 -4.55
CA ILE A 209 14.08 -36.46 -5.83
C ILE A 209 13.14 -36.62 -7.03
N ARG A 210 12.12 -37.49 -6.92
CA ARG A 210 11.11 -37.69 -7.98
C ARG A 210 10.37 -36.41 -8.37
N HIS A 211 10.34 -35.41 -7.49
CA HIS A 211 9.74 -34.10 -7.74
C HIS A 211 10.79 -32.99 -7.92
N GLY A 212 12.01 -33.37 -8.31
CA GLY A 212 13.09 -32.44 -8.60
C GLY A 212 13.65 -31.71 -7.38
N ALA A 213 13.52 -32.26 -6.17
CA ALA A 213 14.14 -31.67 -4.98
C ALA A 213 15.67 -31.70 -5.12
N SER A 214 16.32 -30.53 -5.13
CA SER A 214 17.79 -30.44 -5.23
C SER A 214 18.48 -30.44 -3.87
N ARG A 215 17.75 -30.05 -2.82
CA ARG A 215 18.21 -30.05 -1.43
C ARG A 215 17.02 -30.07 -0.48
N VAL A 216 17.24 -30.50 0.77
CA VAL A 216 16.24 -30.42 1.84
C VAL A 216 16.80 -29.66 3.02
N GLU A 217 16.05 -28.67 3.48
CA GLU A 217 16.36 -27.90 4.69
C GLU A 217 15.66 -28.57 5.89
N ILE A 218 16.37 -28.79 6.99
CA ILE A 218 15.85 -29.40 8.21
C ILE A 218 15.63 -28.34 9.26
N TYR A 219 14.43 -28.35 9.84
CA TYR A 219 13.99 -27.37 10.81
C TYR A 219 13.63 -28.05 12.14
N GLY A 220 14.22 -27.58 13.23
CA GLY A 220 13.93 -28.08 14.57
C GLY A 220 12.87 -27.26 15.29
N CYS A 221 12.09 -27.93 16.14
CA CYS A 221 11.11 -27.29 16.99
C CYS A 221 11.63 -27.18 18.44
N ASN A 222 11.45 -26.02 19.06
CA ASN A 222 11.82 -25.80 20.47
C ASN A 222 10.79 -26.37 21.46
N PHE A 223 9.63 -26.82 20.97
CA PHE A 223 8.49 -27.22 21.80
C PHE A 223 8.17 -28.71 21.75
N CYS A 224 8.73 -29.44 20.78
CA CYS A 224 8.54 -30.88 20.67
C CYS A 224 9.74 -31.51 19.92
N PRO A 225 9.98 -32.83 20.07
CA PRO A 225 11.13 -33.49 19.45
C PRO A 225 10.98 -33.69 17.93
N ILE A 226 9.85 -33.32 17.34
CA ILE A 226 9.57 -33.51 15.91
C ILE A 226 10.16 -32.34 15.12
N GLY A 227 11.04 -32.64 14.17
CA GLY A 227 11.55 -31.68 13.19
C GLY A 227 10.76 -31.71 11.89
N SER A 228 10.82 -30.62 11.12
CA SER A 228 10.20 -30.50 9.80
C SER A 228 11.22 -30.57 8.68
N ARG A 229 10.83 -31.21 7.58
CA ARG A 229 11.60 -31.22 6.33
C ARG A 229 11.04 -30.19 5.36
N PHE A 230 11.92 -29.42 4.73
CA PHE A 230 11.54 -28.46 3.69
C PHE A 230 12.32 -28.74 2.39
N PRO A 231 11.80 -29.63 1.54
CA PRO A 231 12.42 -29.92 0.24
C PRO A 231 12.26 -28.75 -0.74
N ARG A 232 13.33 -28.43 -1.47
CA ARG A 232 13.34 -27.38 -2.50
C ARG A 232 12.99 -27.98 -3.85
N TYR A 233 11.70 -28.13 -4.12
CA TYR A 233 11.17 -28.75 -5.34
C TYR A 233 11.37 -27.87 -6.58
N ASN A 234 11.74 -28.51 -7.68
CA ASN A 234 11.84 -27.85 -8.99
C ASN A 234 10.80 -28.35 -9.99
N ASP A 235 10.06 -29.44 -9.70
CA ASP A 235 8.95 -29.88 -10.56
C ASP A 235 7.75 -28.93 -10.41
N PRO A 236 7.35 -28.22 -11.48
CA PRO A 236 6.22 -27.29 -11.44
C PRO A 236 4.91 -27.95 -11.02
N LEU A 237 4.68 -29.23 -11.38
CA LEU A 237 3.49 -29.96 -10.97
C LEU A 237 3.40 -30.05 -9.44
N LYS A 238 4.54 -30.34 -8.80
CA LYS A 238 4.60 -30.44 -7.35
C LYS A 238 4.35 -29.09 -6.69
N LEU A 239 4.79 -28.01 -7.32
CA LEU A 239 4.58 -26.65 -6.81
C LEU A 239 3.10 -26.21 -6.91
N VAL A 240 2.37 -26.66 -7.93
CA VAL A 240 0.92 -26.47 -8.03
C VAL A 240 0.18 -27.17 -6.88
N GLU A 241 0.67 -28.33 -6.44
CA GLU A 241 0.13 -29.06 -5.27
C GLU A 241 0.48 -28.38 -3.95
N THR A 242 1.77 -28.05 -3.73
CA THR A 242 2.23 -27.52 -2.43
C THR A 242 1.81 -26.08 -2.20
N ARG A 243 1.58 -25.32 -3.27
CA ARG A 243 1.24 -23.89 -3.26
C ARG A 243 2.07 -23.08 -2.28
N SER A 244 3.34 -23.43 -2.11
CA SER A 244 4.21 -22.78 -1.15
C SER A 244 5.68 -22.94 -1.49
N GLY A 245 6.49 -21.98 -1.05
CA GLY A 245 7.92 -21.94 -1.34
C GLY A 245 8.54 -20.55 -1.12
N ARG A 246 9.71 -20.33 -1.72
CA ARG A 246 10.39 -19.01 -1.79
C ARG A 246 10.45 -18.54 -3.24
N CYS A 247 11.17 -17.46 -3.51
CA CYS A 247 11.19 -16.81 -4.83
C CYS A 247 11.41 -17.75 -6.02
N GLY A 248 12.31 -18.74 -5.88
CA GLY A 248 12.55 -19.75 -6.93
C GLY A 248 11.31 -20.59 -7.24
N GLU A 249 10.64 -21.14 -6.22
CA GLU A 249 9.41 -21.92 -6.39
C GLU A 249 8.25 -21.06 -6.89
N TRP A 250 8.15 -19.81 -6.41
CA TRP A 250 7.14 -18.85 -6.86
C TRP A 250 7.26 -18.55 -8.34
N ALA A 251 8.44 -18.13 -8.80
CA ALA A 251 8.69 -17.81 -10.20
C ALA A 251 8.52 -19.05 -11.10
N ASN A 252 9.04 -20.19 -10.67
CA ASN A 252 8.91 -21.46 -11.40
C ASN A 252 7.43 -21.83 -11.61
N CYS A 253 6.65 -21.83 -10.52
CA CYS A 253 5.23 -22.16 -10.58
C CYS A 253 4.44 -21.12 -11.38
N PHE A 254 4.67 -19.82 -11.15
CA PHE A 254 3.95 -18.76 -11.87
C PHE A 254 4.25 -18.77 -13.38
N THR A 255 5.49 -19.05 -13.80
CA THR A 255 5.80 -19.20 -15.23
C THR A 255 5.03 -20.38 -15.85
N LEU A 256 4.83 -21.49 -15.13
CA LEU A 256 3.93 -22.55 -15.58
C LEU A 256 2.49 -22.04 -15.75
N TYR A 257 1.95 -21.26 -14.80
CA TYR A 257 0.62 -20.67 -14.94
C TYR A 257 0.53 -19.80 -16.21
N CYS A 258 1.49 -18.91 -16.45
CA CYS A 258 1.53 -18.11 -17.68
C CYS A 258 1.51 -19.01 -18.93
N ARG A 259 2.35 -20.06 -18.97
CA ARG A 259 2.34 -21.03 -20.08
C ARG A 259 1.01 -21.78 -20.21
N ALA A 260 0.36 -22.12 -19.09
CA ALA A 260 -0.93 -22.82 -19.07
C ALA A 260 -2.06 -21.98 -19.65
N PHE A 261 -1.97 -20.65 -19.62
CA PHE A 261 -2.93 -19.73 -20.26
C PHE A 261 -2.47 -19.24 -21.65
N GLY A 262 -1.43 -19.84 -22.21
CA GLY A 262 -0.98 -19.56 -23.58
C GLY A 262 -0.05 -18.36 -23.72
N TYR A 263 0.36 -17.73 -22.61
CA TYR A 263 1.31 -16.62 -22.67
C TYR A 263 2.71 -17.11 -23.03
N GLU A 264 3.37 -16.38 -23.92
CA GLU A 264 4.80 -16.53 -24.14
C GLU A 264 5.55 -16.00 -22.91
N SER A 265 6.08 -16.91 -22.09
CA SER A 265 6.69 -16.56 -20.81
C SER A 265 8.03 -17.24 -20.59
N ARG A 266 8.92 -16.56 -19.87
CA ARG A 266 10.27 -17.05 -19.61
C ARG A 266 10.66 -16.84 -18.16
N LEU A 267 11.55 -17.69 -17.68
CA LEU A 267 12.07 -17.60 -16.33
C LEU A 267 13.31 -16.72 -16.33
N ILE A 268 13.38 -15.76 -15.41
CA ILE A 268 14.54 -14.87 -15.28
C ILE A 268 15.37 -15.30 -14.09
N LEU A 269 16.63 -15.63 -14.35
CA LEU A 269 17.61 -16.06 -13.37
C LEU A 269 18.58 -14.93 -13.05
N ASP A 270 18.47 -14.39 -11.84
CA ASP A 270 19.45 -13.46 -11.30
C ASP A 270 20.44 -14.18 -10.38
N PHE A 271 21.72 -14.01 -10.70
CA PHE A 271 22.82 -14.70 -10.02
C PHE A 271 23.00 -14.24 -8.57
N THR A 272 22.39 -13.13 -8.18
CA THR A 272 22.34 -12.61 -6.80
C THR A 272 21.17 -13.17 -5.98
N ASN A 273 20.76 -14.41 -6.27
CA ASN A 273 19.76 -15.20 -5.54
C ASN A 273 18.32 -14.66 -5.59
N HIS A 274 17.85 -14.27 -6.78
CA HIS A 274 16.43 -14.01 -7.03
C HIS A 274 16.02 -14.55 -8.39
N VAL A 275 14.73 -14.83 -8.57
CA VAL A 275 14.17 -15.38 -9.80
C VAL A 275 12.78 -14.77 -9.97
N TRP A 276 12.38 -14.46 -11.20
CA TRP A 276 11.05 -13.94 -11.52
C TRP A 276 10.64 -14.38 -12.93
N THR A 277 9.51 -13.87 -13.40
CA THR A 277 8.91 -14.23 -14.69
C THR A 277 8.91 -13.03 -15.62
N GLU A 278 9.04 -13.27 -16.91
CA GLU A 278 8.67 -12.28 -17.93
C GLU A 278 7.64 -12.88 -18.88
N CYS A 279 6.72 -12.05 -19.36
CA CYS A 279 5.77 -12.41 -20.41
C CYS A 279 5.90 -11.47 -21.60
N PHE A 280 5.89 -12.02 -22.82
CA PHE A 280 5.92 -11.22 -24.03
C PHE A 280 4.56 -10.57 -24.28
N SER A 281 4.55 -9.25 -24.42
CA SER A 281 3.36 -8.50 -24.79
C SER A 281 3.29 -8.34 -26.29
N GLN A 282 2.28 -8.95 -26.92
CA GLN A 282 2.05 -8.81 -28.36
C GLN A 282 1.68 -7.37 -28.75
N SER A 283 1.00 -6.64 -27.86
CA SER A 283 0.62 -5.24 -28.12
C SER A 283 1.79 -4.27 -28.04
N LEU A 284 2.72 -4.50 -27.11
CA LEU A 284 3.89 -3.63 -26.92
C LEU A 284 5.12 -4.11 -27.70
N GLY A 285 5.09 -5.33 -28.23
CA GLY A 285 6.20 -5.94 -28.95
C GLY A 285 7.46 -6.16 -28.11
N ARG A 286 7.33 -6.25 -26.78
CA ARG A 286 8.44 -6.43 -25.84
C ARG A 286 8.09 -7.34 -24.66
N TRP A 287 9.13 -7.78 -23.95
CA TRP A 287 8.97 -8.53 -22.70
C TRP A 287 8.58 -7.61 -21.55
N LEU A 288 7.60 -8.05 -20.76
CA LEU A 288 7.13 -7.40 -19.54
C LEU A 288 7.69 -8.11 -18.33
N HIS A 289 8.25 -7.33 -17.40
CA HIS A 289 8.67 -7.81 -16.09
C HIS A 289 7.45 -8.23 -15.25
N LEU A 290 7.49 -9.41 -14.62
CA LEU A 290 6.46 -9.88 -13.71
C LEU A 290 7.13 -10.55 -12.48
N ASP A 291 7.05 -9.90 -11.33
CA ASP A 291 7.51 -10.49 -10.07
C ASP A 291 6.30 -11.05 -9.29
N PRO A 292 6.10 -12.39 -9.27
CA PRO A 292 4.98 -12.98 -8.54
C PRO A 292 5.10 -12.83 -7.03
N CYS A 293 6.32 -12.74 -6.47
CA CYS A 293 6.50 -12.57 -5.02
C CYS A 293 6.01 -11.19 -4.58
N GLU A 294 6.32 -10.18 -5.39
CA GLU A 294 5.99 -8.80 -5.07
C GLU A 294 4.62 -8.38 -5.62
N GLY A 295 4.06 -9.11 -6.59
CA GLY A 295 2.86 -8.69 -7.31
C GLY A 295 3.13 -7.42 -8.12
N VAL A 296 4.37 -7.27 -8.58
CA VAL A 296 4.83 -6.10 -9.36
C VAL A 296 4.87 -6.50 -10.81
N TYR A 297 4.33 -5.64 -11.67
CA TYR A 297 4.36 -5.79 -13.11
C TYR A 297 5.09 -4.61 -13.75
N ASP A 298 5.82 -4.88 -14.83
CA ASP A 298 6.49 -3.95 -15.72
C ASP A 298 7.30 -2.84 -15.06
N ASN A 299 7.94 -3.15 -13.93
CA ASN A 299 8.79 -2.23 -13.17
C ASN A 299 10.18 -2.84 -12.96
N PRO A 300 11.01 -2.95 -14.01
CA PRO A 300 12.30 -3.62 -13.94
C PRO A 300 13.29 -2.91 -13.00
N MET A 301 13.15 -1.60 -12.77
CA MET A 301 13.99 -0.87 -11.81
C MET A 301 13.72 -1.21 -10.34
N LEU A 302 12.75 -2.08 -10.05
CA LEU A 302 12.44 -2.59 -8.71
C LEU A 302 13.69 -3.09 -7.97
N TYR A 303 14.57 -3.84 -8.64
CA TYR A 303 15.69 -4.50 -7.97
C TYR A 303 16.85 -3.55 -7.70
N GLU A 304 17.29 -2.76 -8.68
CA GLU A 304 18.38 -1.80 -8.49
C GLU A 304 17.91 -0.59 -7.68
N SER A 305 16.89 0.13 -8.16
CA SER A 305 16.43 1.38 -7.53
C SER A 305 15.55 1.14 -6.30
N GLY A 306 14.66 0.14 -6.34
CA GLY A 306 13.79 -0.19 -5.21
C GLY A 306 14.52 -0.93 -4.08
N TRP A 307 15.23 -2.01 -4.40
CA TRP A 307 15.85 -2.89 -3.40
C TRP A 307 17.34 -2.59 -3.13
N ASN A 308 17.93 -1.64 -3.86
CA ASN A 308 19.36 -1.35 -3.81
C ASN A 308 20.22 -2.61 -4.08
N LYS A 309 19.75 -3.48 -4.99
CA LYS A 309 20.41 -4.73 -5.31
C LYS A 309 21.60 -4.49 -6.23
N LYS A 310 22.75 -5.08 -5.88
CA LYS A 310 23.96 -5.05 -6.70
C LYS A 310 23.92 -6.16 -7.74
N LEU A 311 23.16 -5.97 -8.82
CA LEU A 311 22.99 -6.96 -9.89
C LEU A 311 24.32 -7.32 -10.57
N THR A 312 24.42 -8.56 -11.04
CA THR A 312 25.58 -9.08 -11.79
C THR A 312 25.14 -9.67 -13.13
N TYR A 313 24.55 -10.86 -13.13
CA TYR A 313 24.06 -11.54 -14.32
C TYR A 313 22.56 -11.82 -14.14
N VAL A 314 21.75 -11.32 -15.07
CA VAL A 314 20.31 -11.56 -15.14
C VAL A 314 20.02 -12.20 -16.49
N ILE A 315 19.82 -13.52 -16.48
CA ILE A 315 19.69 -14.33 -17.69
C ILE A 315 18.23 -14.77 -17.84
N ALA A 316 17.64 -14.43 -18.98
CA ALA A 316 16.34 -14.91 -19.39
C ALA A 316 16.43 -16.30 -20.02
N ILE A 317 15.53 -17.21 -19.64
CA ILE A 317 15.55 -18.61 -20.04
C ILE A 317 14.16 -19.01 -20.54
N THR A 318 14.06 -19.37 -21.81
CA THR A 318 12.85 -19.80 -22.51
C THR A 318 13.10 -21.12 -23.24
N LYS A 319 12.03 -21.76 -23.76
CA LYS A 319 12.15 -23.01 -24.54
C LYS A 319 12.97 -22.86 -25.81
N ASP A 320 13.06 -21.63 -26.34
CA ASP A 320 13.72 -21.31 -27.60
C ASP A 320 15.12 -20.67 -27.42
N GLY A 321 15.62 -20.55 -26.19
CA GLY A 321 16.97 -20.05 -25.94
C GLY A 321 17.18 -19.37 -24.59
N VAL A 322 18.37 -18.82 -24.44
CA VAL A 322 18.81 -18.02 -23.30
C VAL A 322 19.35 -16.67 -23.77
N CYS A 323 19.09 -15.61 -23.01
CA CYS A 323 19.48 -14.24 -23.35
C CYS A 323 19.92 -13.48 -22.09
N ASP A 324 20.96 -12.65 -22.20
CA ASP A 324 21.32 -11.72 -21.14
C ASP A 324 20.43 -10.48 -21.21
N VAL A 325 19.61 -10.28 -20.18
CA VAL A 325 18.65 -9.17 -20.08
C VAL A 325 19.03 -8.20 -18.96
N THR A 326 20.27 -8.27 -18.46
CA THR A 326 20.73 -7.47 -17.32
C THR A 326 20.50 -5.97 -17.53
N LYS A 327 20.73 -5.47 -18.75
CA LYS A 327 20.50 -4.06 -19.13
C LYS A 327 19.06 -3.58 -18.90
N ARG A 328 18.06 -4.47 -18.89
CA ARG A 328 16.67 -4.09 -18.58
C ARG A 328 16.51 -3.61 -17.13
N TYR A 329 17.30 -4.16 -16.22
CA TYR A 329 17.13 -4.07 -14.77
C TYR A 329 18.12 -3.10 -14.09
N THR A 330 18.92 -2.38 -14.87
CA THR A 330 19.93 -1.44 -14.38
C THR A 330 20.00 -0.20 -15.26
N ARG A 331 20.37 0.94 -14.66
CA ARG A 331 20.86 2.12 -15.38
C ARG A 331 22.35 2.35 -15.16
N LYS A 332 22.96 1.55 -14.29
CA LYS A 332 24.36 1.66 -13.86
C LYS A 332 25.19 0.53 -14.48
N TRP A 333 25.15 0.43 -15.81
CA TRP A 333 25.78 -0.67 -16.53
C TRP A 333 27.29 -0.78 -16.26
N HIS A 334 28.01 0.34 -16.16
CA HIS A 334 29.42 0.35 -15.79
C HIS A 334 29.68 -0.28 -14.41
N GLU A 335 28.83 0.00 -13.42
CA GLU A 335 28.93 -0.61 -12.08
C GLU A 335 28.67 -2.12 -12.18
N VAL A 336 27.69 -2.55 -12.99
CA VAL A 336 27.38 -3.97 -13.21
C VAL A 336 28.56 -4.70 -13.86
N ILE A 337 29.15 -4.15 -14.92
CA ILE A 337 30.31 -4.75 -15.61
C ILE A 337 31.45 -5.04 -14.64
N SER A 338 31.76 -4.07 -13.76
CA SER A 338 32.86 -4.23 -12.78
C SER A 338 32.64 -5.37 -11.79
N ARG A 339 31.39 -5.82 -11.63
CA ARG A 339 30.99 -6.92 -10.72
C ARG A 339 30.86 -8.27 -11.44
N ARG A 340 30.93 -8.30 -12.77
CA ARG A 340 30.77 -9.50 -13.60
C ARG A 340 32.10 -10.22 -13.79
N ASN A 341 32.56 -10.86 -12.71
CA ASN A 341 33.87 -11.52 -12.64
C ASN A 341 33.82 -13.05 -12.69
N ILE A 342 32.64 -13.66 -12.87
CA ILE A 342 32.48 -15.13 -12.92
C ILE A 342 32.93 -15.68 -14.28
N ILE A 343 32.64 -14.95 -15.35
CA ILE A 343 32.90 -15.32 -16.74
C ILE A 343 33.12 -14.03 -17.54
N THR A 344 34.03 -14.05 -18.51
CA THR A 344 34.24 -12.91 -19.42
C THR A 344 33.02 -12.68 -20.30
N GLU A 345 32.78 -11.44 -20.75
CA GLU A 345 31.62 -11.12 -21.59
C GLU A 345 31.64 -11.88 -22.93
N THR A 346 32.83 -12.06 -23.52
CA THR A 346 33.00 -12.87 -24.73
C THR A 346 32.67 -14.34 -24.49
N ALA A 347 33.14 -14.93 -23.38
CA ALA A 347 32.85 -16.33 -23.06
C ALA A 347 31.38 -16.53 -22.69
N LEU A 348 30.77 -15.59 -21.97
CA LEU A 348 29.33 -15.64 -21.67
C LEU A 348 28.51 -15.58 -22.96
N SER A 349 28.84 -14.66 -23.87
CA SER A 349 28.17 -14.56 -25.17
C SER A 349 28.26 -15.87 -25.96
N ALA A 350 29.43 -16.52 -25.96
CA ALA A 350 29.62 -17.83 -26.59
C ALA A 350 28.78 -18.94 -25.92
N VAL A 351 28.74 -18.98 -24.58
CA VAL A 351 27.92 -19.94 -23.82
C VAL A 351 26.44 -19.75 -24.11
N LEU A 352 25.94 -18.51 -24.07
CA LEU A 352 24.54 -18.20 -24.36
C LEU A 352 24.17 -18.58 -25.81
N ALA A 353 25.04 -18.28 -26.77
CA ALA A 353 24.83 -18.66 -28.17
C ALA A 353 24.80 -20.18 -28.35
N ASN A 354 25.69 -20.92 -27.68
CA ASN A 354 25.73 -22.39 -27.76
C ASN A 354 24.47 -23.03 -27.16
N VAL A 355 24.05 -22.58 -25.96
CA VAL A 355 22.83 -23.07 -25.32
C VAL A 355 21.59 -22.74 -26.15
N THR A 356 21.51 -21.51 -26.70
CA THR A 356 20.40 -21.11 -27.59
C THR A 356 20.35 -21.94 -28.87
N LYS A 357 21.51 -22.22 -29.48
CA LYS A 357 21.60 -23.11 -30.65
C LYS A 357 21.07 -24.52 -30.35
N ASP A 358 21.40 -25.05 -29.17
CA ASP A 358 20.87 -26.35 -28.73
C ASP A 358 19.35 -26.32 -28.51
N CYS A 359 18.82 -25.27 -27.88
CA CYS A 359 17.37 -25.11 -27.66
C CYS A 359 16.59 -25.03 -28.98
N ARG A 360 17.18 -24.41 -30.00
CA ARG A 360 16.58 -24.23 -31.33
C ARG A 360 16.78 -25.43 -32.26
N ARG A 361 17.44 -26.48 -31.79
CA ARG A 361 17.69 -27.69 -32.58
C ARG A 361 16.36 -28.37 -32.93
N GLY A 362 16.05 -28.41 -34.23
CA GLY A 362 14.83 -29.02 -34.75
C GLY A 362 13.72 -28.02 -35.11
N PHE A 363 13.92 -26.71 -34.93
CA PHE A 363 13.02 -25.70 -35.46
C PHE A 363 13.18 -25.54 -36.98
N THR A 364 12.09 -25.17 -37.66
CA THR A 364 12.12 -24.90 -39.09
C THR A 364 12.78 -23.55 -39.37
N PHE A 365 13.28 -23.36 -40.60
CA PHE A 365 13.88 -22.10 -41.03
C PHE A 365 12.95 -20.89 -40.83
N GLN A 366 11.63 -21.05 -41.08
CA GLN A 366 10.69 -19.95 -40.87
C GLN A 366 10.58 -19.56 -39.38
N VAL A 367 10.54 -20.54 -38.47
CA VAL A 367 10.49 -20.26 -37.02
C VAL A 367 11.78 -19.61 -36.54
N LEU A 368 12.93 -20.10 -37.02
CA LEU A 368 14.24 -19.54 -36.68
C LEU A 368 14.35 -18.06 -37.10
N SER A 369 13.93 -17.72 -38.32
CA SER A 369 13.95 -16.33 -38.81
C SER A 369 13.10 -15.40 -37.94
N VAL A 370 11.90 -15.83 -37.53
CA VAL A 370 11.04 -15.02 -36.64
C VAL A 370 11.67 -14.84 -35.25
N LEU A 371 12.34 -15.87 -34.72
CA LEU A 371 13.02 -15.79 -33.44
C LEU A 371 14.23 -14.87 -33.49
N GLU A 372 15.02 -14.94 -34.56
CA GLU A 372 16.19 -14.07 -34.78
C GLU A 372 15.76 -12.60 -34.90
N ASP A 373 14.68 -12.31 -35.64
CA ASP A 373 14.11 -10.96 -35.72
C ASP A 373 13.64 -10.43 -34.35
N ARG A 374 13.08 -11.30 -33.51
CA ARG A 374 12.64 -10.95 -32.16
C ARG A 374 13.82 -10.69 -31.23
N ASP A 375 14.84 -11.53 -31.28
CA ASP A 375 16.05 -11.38 -30.47
C ASP A 375 16.76 -10.06 -30.81
N GLU A 376 16.79 -9.69 -32.09
CA GLU A 376 17.41 -8.45 -32.54
C GLU A 376 16.63 -7.22 -32.08
N LYS A 377 15.29 -7.26 -32.16
CA LYS A 377 14.43 -6.19 -31.61
C LYS A 377 14.61 -6.03 -30.09
N GLU A 378 14.72 -7.15 -29.37
CA GLU A 378 14.99 -7.12 -27.93
C GLU A 378 16.37 -6.53 -27.63
N ARG A 379 17.41 -6.90 -28.37
CA ARG A 379 18.77 -6.33 -28.22
C ARG A 379 18.75 -4.80 -28.37
N GLN A 380 18.04 -4.30 -29.38
CA GLN A 380 17.88 -2.86 -29.64
C GLN A 380 17.02 -2.17 -28.58
N GLU A 381 16.02 -2.85 -28.01
CA GLU A 381 15.23 -2.35 -26.88
C GLU A 381 16.09 -2.20 -25.62
N LEU A 382 16.88 -3.22 -25.28
CA LEU A 382 17.78 -3.21 -24.13
C LEU A 382 18.83 -2.10 -24.22
N GLU A 383 19.41 -1.88 -25.40
CA GLU A 383 20.40 -0.81 -25.59
C GLU A 383 19.77 0.58 -25.45
N ARG A 384 18.62 0.81 -26.09
CA ARG A 384 17.90 2.08 -25.98
C ARG A 384 17.45 2.36 -24.54
N GLY A 385 16.96 1.34 -23.85
CA GLY A 385 16.48 1.45 -22.48
C GLY A 385 17.56 1.81 -21.46
N LEU A 386 18.83 1.42 -21.72
CA LEU A 386 19.94 1.73 -20.83
C LEU A 386 20.22 3.24 -20.71
N HIS A 387 20.00 3.99 -21.79
CA HIS A 387 20.23 5.43 -21.86
C HIS A 387 18.97 6.28 -21.58
N SER A 388 17.85 5.65 -21.24
CA SER A 388 16.61 6.36 -20.91
C SER A 388 16.72 7.00 -19.53
N THR A 389 16.22 8.23 -19.39
CA THR A 389 16.03 8.86 -18.08
C THR A 389 14.86 8.21 -17.34
N ASP A 390 15.02 8.04 -16.02
CA ASP A 390 13.99 7.44 -15.18
C ASP A 390 12.82 8.42 -14.99
N ASN A 391 11.58 7.94 -15.16
CA ASN A 391 10.41 8.66 -14.70
C ASN A 391 10.40 8.68 -13.16
N ALA A 392 10.91 9.76 -12.57
CA ALA A 392 11.08 9.95 -11.13
C ALA A 392 9.78 9.94 -10.28
N SER A 393 8.62 9.62 -10.87
CA SER A 393 7.31 9.74 -10.23
C SER A 393 6.80 8.49 -9.51
N THR A 394 7.45 7.33 -9.68
CA THR A 394 6.94 6.07 -9.10
C THR A 394 7.75 5.65 -7.87
N SER A 395 7.15 5.74 -6.69
CA SER A 395 7.73 5.17 -5.46
C SER A 395 7.78 3.64 -5.60
N LEU A 396 8.98 3.10 -5.81
CA LEU A 396 9.19 1.65 -5.90
C LEU A 396 9.27 1.06 -4.49
N PRO A 397 8.60 -0.09 -4.22
CA PRO A 397 8.67 -0.72 -2.92
C PRO A 397 10.08 -1.25 -2.64
N GLY A 398 10.62 -0.96 -1.46
CA GLY A 398 11.83 -1.62 -0.97
C GLY A 398 11.61 -3.11 -0.76
N ARG A 399 12.70 -3.91 -0.72
CA ARG A 399 12.60 -5.36 -0.52
C ARG A 399 11.81 -5.65 0.73
N LEU A 400 10.60 -6.17 0.56
CA LEU A 400 9.89 -6.84 1.63
C LEU A 400 10.66 -8.14 1.86
N ASN A 401 11.70 -8.11 2.70
CA ASN A 401 12.22 -9.36 3.26
C ASN A 401 10.97 -10.09 3.75
N GLY A 402 10.74 -11.33 3.31
CA GLY A 402 9.57 -12.11 3.72
C GLY A 402 9.44 -12.30 5.24
N GLU A 403 10.37 -11.76 6.04
CA GLU A 403 10.26 -11.56 7.48
C GLU A 403 9.26 -10.46 7.88
N LYS A 404 8.99 -9.46 7.03
CA LYS A 404 8.05 -8.34 7.28
C LYS A 404 6.67 -8.51 6.68
N GLU A 405 6.42 -9.62 5.98
CA GLU A 405 5.10 -10.25 5.95
C GLU A 405 5.00 -11.32 7.05
N LYS A 406 5.56 -11.06 8.24
CA LYS A 406 4.73 -11.36 9.41
C LYS A 406 3.47 -10.53 9.19
N ALA A 407 2.39 -11.14 8.70
CA ALA A 407 1.06 -10.63 8.94
C ALA A 407 1.09 -10.19 10.40
N VAL A 408 1.00 -8.88 10.65
CA VAL A 408 1.14 -8.36 12.01
C VAL A 408 0.05 -9.04 12.79
N GLU A 409 0.43 -10.06 13.58
CA GLU A 409 -0.54 -10.89 14.27
C GLU A 409 -1.20 -9.96 15.26
N ILE A 410 -2.49 -9.68 15.03
CA ILE A 410 -3.22 -8.71 15.84
C ILE A 410 -3.41 -9.35 17.21
N PRO A 411 -2.74 -8.85 18.26
CA PRO A 411 -2.81 -9.49 19.57
C PRO A 411 -4.24 -9.44 20.09
N ARG A 412 -4.65 -10.47 20.83
CA ARG A 412 -5.88 -10.40 21.62
C ARG A 412 -5.58 -9.79 22.98
N VAL A 413 -6.48 -8.95 23.47
CA VAL A 413 -6.41 -8.35 24.79
C VAL A 413 -7.73 -8.45 25.52
N LYS A 414 -7.65 -8.55 26.84
CA LYS A 414 -8.82 -8.42 27.72
C LYS A 414 -9.21 -6.96 27.83
N LEU A 415 -10.43 -6.64 27.46
CA LEU A 415 -11.00 -5.30 27.59
C LEU A 415 -11.91 -5.29 28.81
N GLY A 416 -11.47 -4.63 29.88
CA GLY A 416 -12.11 -4.71 31.19
C GLY A 416 -11.74 -5.97 31.98
N SER A 417 -12.31 -6.11 33.17
CA SER A 417 -12.02 -7.18 34.14
C SER A 417 -12.95 -8.40 34.05
N GLN A 418 -13.99 -8.32 33.22
CA GLN A 418 -15.07 -9.31 33.10
C GLN A 418 -14.73 -10.49 32.17
N GLY A 419 -13.51 -10.54 31.63
CA GLY A 419 -13.07 -11.61 30.73
C GLY A 419 -13.45 -11.41 29.25
N PHE A 420 -13.92 -10.22 28.87
CA PHE A 420 -14.17 -9.88 27.47
C PHE A 420 -12.84 -9.75 26.70
N GLU A 421 -12.66 -10.50 25.62
CA GLU A 421 -11.45 -10.47 24.80
C GLU A 421 -11.72 -9.98 23.37
N VAL A 422 -10.88 -9.06 22.91
CA VAL A 422 -10.98 -8.38 21.61
C VAL A 422 -9.62 -8.32 20.92
N SER A 423 -9.60 -8.00 19.62
CA SER A 423 -8.37 -7.58 18.94
C SER A 423 -7.84 -6.26 19.51
N LYS A 424 -6.51 -6.12 19.65
CA LYS A 424 -5.84 -4.93 20.21
C LYS A 424 -6.11 -3.64 19.43
N VAL A 425 -6.49 -3.76 18.16
CA VAL A 425 -7.09 -2.69 17.36
C VAL A 425 -8.47 -3.18 16.92
N GLY A 426 -9.48 -2.35 17.12
CA GLY A 426 -10.82 -2.58 16.58
C GLY A 426 -11.04 -1.78 15.29
N PHE A 427 -12.20 -1.95 14.67
CA PHE A 427 -12.59 -1.22 13.47
C PHE A 427 -13.86 -0.40 13.72
N GLY A 428 -13.75 0.92 13.52
CA GLY A 428 -14.88 1.83 13.61
C GLY A 428 -15.66 1.88 12.30
N CYS A 429 -16.88 1.34 12.27
CA CYS A 429 -17.70 1.20 11.07
C CYS A 429 -18.37 2.51 10.60
N MET A 430 -18.37 3.57 11.42
CA MET A 430 -19.09 4.82 11.14
C MET A 430 -18.84 5.41 9.75
N GLY A 431 -17.59 5.37 9.29
CA GLY A 431 -17.21 5.93 7.98
C GLY A 431 -17.85 5.21 6.79
N LEU A 432 -18.30 3.97 6.96
CA LEU A 432 -18.86 3.17 5.86
C LEU A 432 -20.26 3.66 5.43
N SER A 433 -21.08 4.17 6.36
CA SER A 433 -22.44 4.65 6.06
C SER A 433 -22.54 6.18 5.98
N GLY A 434 -21.41 6.86 5.81
CA GLY A 434 -21.34 8.31 5.67
C GLY A 434 -21.43 9.07 7.00
N VAL A 435 -20.44 9.93 7.25
CA VAL A 435 -20.35 10.98 8.31
C VAL A 435 -19.18 11.88 7.95
N TYR A 436 -17.98 11.28 7.85
CA TYR A 436 -16.76 11.99 7.48
C TYR A 436 -16.60 12.18 5.98
N ASN A 437 -17.15 11.27 5.19
CA ASN A 437 -17.14 11.28 3.73
C ASN A 437 -18.52 10.78 3.25
N SER A 438 -18.73 10.75 1.93
CA SER A 438 -19.86 10.04 1.32
C SER A 438 -19.89 8.57 1.77
N PRO A 439 -21.08 7.98 1.96
CA PRO A 439 -21.21 6.55 2.24
C PRO A 439 -20.58 5.72 1.12
N VAL A 440 -20.01 4.57 1.46
CA VAL A 440 -19.54 3.61 0.45
C VAL A 440 -20.70 2.71 0.01
N PRO A 441 -20.65 2.16 -1.20
CA PRO A 441 -21.54 1.06 -1.59
C PRO A 441 -21.47 -0.11 -0.60
N ASP A 442 -22.58 -0.80 -0.37
CA ASP A 442 -22.66 -1.89 0.60
C ASP A 442 -21.60 -2.98 0.35
N GLU A 443 -21.37 -3.38 -0.90
CA GLU A 443 -20.39 -4.41 -1.26
C GLU A 443 -18.95 -3.99 -0.91
N ASP A 444 -18.61 -2.72 -1.08
CA ASP A 444 -17.30 -2.19 -0.68
C ASP A 444 -17.17 -2.18 0.84
N GLY A 445 -18.22 -1.77 1.55
CA GLY A 445 -18.27 -1.81 3.01
C GLY A 445 -18.11 -3.22 3.58
N ILE A 446 -18.84 -4.20 3.02
CA ILE A 446 -18.73 -5.62 3.36
C ILE A 446 -17.32 -6.13 3.09
N SER A 447 -16.74 -5.77 1.94
CA SER A 447 -15.38 -6.17 1.56
C SER A 447 -14.33 -5.63 2.54
N ILE A 448 -14.46 -4.39 3.00
CA ILE A 448 -13.57 -3.80 4.00
C ILE A 448 -13.70 -4.52 5.35
N ILE A 449 -14.93 -4.83 5.79
CA ILE A 449 -15.16 -5.58 7.04
C ILE A 449 -14.56 -6.98 6.96
N LYS A 450 -14.74 -7.68 5.84
CA LYS A 450 -14.15 -9.01 5.61
C LYS A 450 -12.62 -8.94 5.57
N HIS A 451 -12.06 -7.90 4.94
CA HIS A 451 -10.61 -7.68 4.94
C HIS A 451 -10.08 -7.45 6.36
N ALA A 452 -10.73 -6.59 7.14
CA ALA A 452 -10.39 -6.35 8.54
C ALA A 452 -10.37 -7.67 9.34
N PHE A 453 -11.41 -8.49 9.19
CA PHE A 453 -11.50 -9.80 9.83
C PHE A 453 -10.38 -10.76 9.36
N SER A 454 -10.11 -10.81 8.06
CA SER A 454 -9.05 -11.67 7.50
C SER A 454 -7.64 -11.31 8.01
N LYS A 455 -7.43 -10.05 8.42
CA LYS A 455 -6.18 -9.58 9.03
C LYS A 455 -6.12 -9.80 10.54
N GLY A 456 -7.19 -10.29 11.17
CA GLY A 456 -7.25 -10.58 12.60
C GLY A 456 -8.03 -9.58 13.45
N ILE A 457 -8.64 -8.54 12.85
CA ILE A 457 -9.52 -7.64 13.60
C ILE A 457 -10.82 -8.38 13.90
N THR A 458 -11.16 -8.47 15.18
CA THR A 458 -12.36 -9.17 15.62
C THR A 458 -13.34 -8.23 16.31
N PHE A 459 -12.92 -7.03 16.70
CA PHE A 459 -13.76 -6.04 17.38
C PHE A 459 -14.28 -4.97 16.42
N PHE A 460 -15.58 -4.95 16.18
CA PHE A 460 -16.25 -4.02 15.26
C PHE A 460 -17.20 -3.12 16.03
N ASP A 461 -17.00 -1.80 15.89
CA ASP A 461 -17.77 -0.77 16.57
C ASP A 461 -18.72 -0.07 15.59
N THR A 462 -20.01 -0.07 15.92
CA THR A 462 -21.08 0.62 15.19
C THR A 462 -22.00 1.35 16.17
N ALA A 463 -23.10 1.95 15.71
CA ALA A 463 -24.13 2.59 16.54
C ALA A 463 -25.45 2.71 15.76
N ASP A 464 -26.57 2.76 16.48
CA ASP A 464 -27.91 2.94 15.88
C ASP A 464 -28.04 4.25 15.07
N VAL A 465 -27.34 5.31 15.47
CA VAL A 465 -27.39 6.64 14.84
C VAL A 465 -26.51 6.77 13.58
N TYR A 466 -25.62 5.81 13.28
CA TYR A 466 -24.71 5.92 12.13
C TYR A 466 -25.44 5.70 10.79
N GLY A 467 -25.33 6.67 9.88
CA GLY A 467 -26.06 6.69 8.60
C GLY A 467 -27.57 6.46 8.81
N PRO A 468 -28.15 7.03 9.88
CA PRO A 468 -29.24 6.50 10.69
C PRO A 468 -29.71 5.07 10.39
N HIS A 469 -29.41 4.13 11.30
CA HIS A 469 -29.78 2.72 11.23
C HIS A 469 -29.17 1.90 10.06
N LEU A 470 -28.56 2.54 9.07
CA LEU A 470 -27.95 1.86 7.92
C LEU A 470 -26.64 1.14 8.28
N ASN A 471 -25.85 1.67 9.21
CA ASN A 471 -24.54 1.07 9.53
C ASN A 471 -24.67 -0.31 10.19
N GLU A 472 -25.63 -0.48 11.10
CA GLU A 472 -25.92 -1.78 11.71
C GLU A 472 -26.44 -2.80 10.68
N LEU A 473 -27.25 -2.36 9.71
CA LEU A 473 -27.70 -3.20 8.60
C LEU A 473 -26.51 -3.66 7.74
N LEU A 474 -25.59 -2.75 7.40
CA LEU A 474 -24.38 -3.07 6.65
C LEU A 474 -23.49 -4.07 7.39
N LEU A 475 -23.24 -3.82 8.68
CA LEU A 475 -22.47 -4.76 9.50
C LEU A 475 -23.17 -6.11 9.60
N GLY A 476 -24.49 -6.15 9.78
CA GLY A 476 -25.28 -7.38 9.79
C GLY A 476 -25.16 -8.19 8.49
N LYS A 477 -25.16 -7.52 7.33
CA LYS A 477 -24.89 -8.17 6.02
C LYS A 477 -23.50 -8.81 5.98
N ALA A 478 -22.48 -8.12 6.48
CA ALA A 478 -21.12 -8.66 6.54
C ALA A 478 -21.01 -9.83 7.54
N LEU A 479 -21.67 -9.75 8.70
CA LEU A 479 -21.65 -10.80 9.73
C LEU A 479 -22.25 -12.12 9.25
N LYS A 480 -23.23 -12.09 8.33
CA LYS A 480 -23.75 -13.32 7.69
C LYS A 480 -22.70 -14.07 6.87
N GLN A 481 -21.61 -13.41 6.49
CA GLN A 481 -20.49 -13.99 5.75
C GLN A 481 -19.27 -14.27 6.62
N LEU A 482 -19.37 -14.08 7.94
CA LEU A 482 -18.28 -14.24 8.90
C LEU A 482 -18.71 -15.20 10.03
N PRO A 483 -17.76 -15.89 10.68
CA PRO A 483 -18.06 -16.69 11.86
C PRO A 483 -18.44 -15.78 13.04
N ARG A 484 -19.76 -15.59 13.28
CA ARG A 484 -20.32 -14.67 14.29
C ARG A 484 -19.72 -14.85 15.67
N GLU A 485 -19.41 -16.08 16.07
CA GLU A 485 -18.84 -16.42 17.36
C GLU A 485 -17.40 -15.92 17.56
N LYS A 486 -16.68 -15.65 16.46
CA LYS A 486 -15.32 -15.09 16.47
C LYS A 486 -15.29 -13.57 16.38
N VAL A 487 -16.43 -12.93 16.13
CA VAL A 487 -16.56 -11.48 15.98
C VAL A 487 -17.16 -10.89 17.25
N GLN A 488 -16.54 -9.84 17.79
CA GLN A 488 -17.05 -9.07 18.91
C GLN A 488 -17.73 -7.81 18.36
N VAL A 489 -19.06 -7.75 18.49
CA VAL A 489 -19.86 -6.62 17.99
C VAL A 489 -20.14 -5.65 19.12
N ALA A 490 -19.69 -4.41 18.92
CA ALA A 490 -20.03 -3.26 19.75
C ALA A 490 -21.06 -2.38 19.04
N THR A 491 -22.19 -2.11 19.69
CA THR A 491 -23.16 -1.10 19.21
C THR A 491 -23.70 -0.25 20.36
N LYS A 492 -24.43 0.82 20.04
CA LYS A 492 -24.77 1.90 20.99
C LYS A 492 -26.18 2.38 20.78
N PHE A 493 -26.75 2.94 21.85
CA PHE A 493 -28.06 3.61 21.86
C PHE A 493 -28.01 4.96 22.58
N GLY A 494 -29.10 5.71 22.48
CA GLY A 494 -29.38 6.82 23.39
C GLY A 494 -29.38 8.19 22.71
N ILE A 495 -28.82 8.32 21.50
CA ILE A 495 -28.92 9.56 20.72
C ILE A 495 -30.19 9.51 19.86
N THR A 496 -31.02 10.53 19.99
CA THR A 496 -32.25 10.72 19.21
C THR A 496 -32.27 12.11 18.60
N GLY A 497 -33.00 12.33 17.51
CA GLY A 497 -33.15 13.69 16.97
C GLY A 497 -34.00 13.75 15.72
N ARG A 498 -34.62 14.91 15.49
CA ARG A 498 -35.30 15.23 14.24
C ARG A 498 -34.36 16.01 13.32
N PRO A 499 -34.41 15.78 12.00
CA PRO A 499 -33.59 16.53 11.05
C PRO A 499 -33.99 18.01 10.96
N ASP A 500 -35.22 18.38 11.36
CA ASP A 500 -35.70 19.77 11.24
C ASP A 500 -36.68 20.18 12.38
N PRO A 501 -36.33 21.19 13.21
CA PRO A 501 -34.98 21.72 13.35
C PRO A 501 -34.04 20.65 13.94
N PRO A 502 -32.74 20.66 13.61
CA PRO A 502 -31.77 19.68 14.11
C PRO A 502 -31.64 19.82 15.62
N ARG A 503 -32.38 18.97 16.35
CA ARG A 503 -32.34 18.91 17.80
C ARG A 503 -31.94 17.52 18.23
N ILE A 504 -30.69 17.38 18.66
CA ILE A 504 -30.22 16.19 19.34
C ILE A 504 -30.87 16.14 20.73
N THR A 505 -31.42 14.98 21.08
CA THR A 505 -31.97 14.67 22.39
C THR A 505 -31.38 13.33 22.82
N VAL A 506 -30.88 13.26 24.04
CA VAL A 506 -30.35 12.02 24.61
C VAL A 506 -31.43 11.37 25.48
N LYS A 507 -31.58 10.06 25.38
CA LYS A 507 -32.57 9.26 26.14
C LYS A 507 -31.93 8.02 26.75
N GLY A 508 -32.01 7.92 28.07
CA GLY A 508 -31.50 6.81 28.88
C GLY A 508 -32.58 6.06 29.66
N THR A 509 -33.87 6.34 29.43
CA THR A 509 -34.93 5.66 30.18
C THR A 509 -34.93 4.15 29.90
N PRO A 510 -35.25 3.29 30.89
CA PRO A 510 -35.29 1.84 30.73
C PRO A 510 -36.07 1.36 29.49
N GLU A 511 -37.24 1.94 29.24
CA GLU A 511 -38.09 1.56 28.11
C GLU A 511 -37.39 1.84 26.77
N TYR A 512 -36.64 2.95 26.70
CA TYR A 512 -35.92 3.33 25.50
C TYR A 512 -34.70 2.43 25.28
N VAL A 513 -33.91 2.18 26.33
CA VAL A 513 -32.78 1.23 26.33
C VAL A 513 -33.23 -0.12 25.74
N ARG A 514 -34.33 -0.66 26.27
CA ARG A 514 -34.92 -1.92 25.82
C ARG A 514 -35.28 -1.88 24.35
N SER A 515 -36.03 -0.86 23.93
CA SER A 515 -36.51 -0.74 22.55
C SER A 515 -35.36 -0.63 21.54
N CYS A 516 -34.30 0.11 21.88
CA CYS A 516 -33.11 0.22 21.04
C CYS A 516 -32.36 -1.11 20.94
N CYS A 517 -32.26 -1.88 22.04
CA CYS A 517 -31.56 -3.15 22.02
C CYS A 517 -32.25 -4.15 21.08
N GLU A 518 -33.58 -4.31 21.18
CA GLU A 518 -34.33 -5.18 20.27
C GLU A 518 -34.18 -4.74 18.81
N ALA A 519 -34.21 -3.43 18.56
CA ALA A 519 -34.08 -2.89 17.22
C ALA A 519 -32.68 -3.12 16.63
N SER A 520 -31.63 -2.96 17.43
CA SER A 520 -30.24 -3.24 17.03
C SER A 520 -30.03 -4.73 16.75
N LEU A 521 -30.54 -5.62 17.59
CA LEU A 521 -30.49 -7.08 17.36
C LEU A 521 -31.13 -7.45 16.01
N ASN A 522 -32.30 -6.88 15.71
CA ASN A 522 -33.00 -7.10 14.45
C ASN A 522 -32.20 -6.57 13.24
N ARG A 523 -31.67 -5.34 13.31
CA ARG A 523 -30.88 -4.75 12.19
C ARG A 523 -29.58 -5.49 11.93
N LEU A 524 -28.87 -5.88 13.00
CA LEU A 524 -27.65 -6.68 12.91
C LEU A 524 -27.95 -8.13 12.47
N GLY A 525 -29.17 -8.62 12.70
CA GLY A 525 -29.56 -9.99 12.41
C GLY A 525 -28.82 -11.00 13.31
N VAL A 526 -28.68 -10.69 14.60
CA VAL A 526 -27.97 -11.51 15.59
C VAL A 526 -28.80 -11.72 16.84
N ASP A 527 -28.57 -12.83 17.54
CA ASP A 527 -29.29 -13.16 18.79
C ASP A 527 -28.76 -12.42 20.02
N TYR A 528 -27.51 -11.96 19.96
CA TYR A 528 -26.85 -11.23 21.05
C TYR A 528 -25.88 -10.16 20.54
N ILE A 529 -25.69 -9.12 21.34
CA ILE A 529 -24.65 -8.09 21.19
C ILE A 529 -23.54 -8.36 22.20
N ASP A 530 -22.27 -8.32 21.77
CA ASP A 530 -21.16 -8.56 22.70
C ASP A 530 -20.99 -7.38 23.66
N LEU A 531 -20.92 -6.15 23.16
CA LEU A 531 -20.78 -4.96 23.98
C LEU A 531 -21.80 -3.88 23.60
N TYR A 532 -22.62 -3.46 24.56
CA TYR A 532 -23.68 -2.47 24.32
C TYR A 532 -23.45 -1.21 25.14
N TYR A 533 -23.37 -0.06 24.44
CA TYR A 533 -23.06 1.23 25.05
C TYR A 533 -24.28 2.12 25.18
N GLN A 534 -24.37 2.85 26.29
CA GLN A 534 -25.03 4.16 26.26
C GLN A 534 -24.09 5.15 25.54
N HIS A 535 -24.49 5.63 24.36
CA HIS A 535 -23.65 6.43 23.45
C HIS A 535 -23.39 7.84 24.00
N ARG A 536 -24.39 8.44 24.64
CA ARG A 536 -24.30 9.70 25.40
C ARG A 536 -25.13 9.55 26.66
N VAL A 537 -24.64 10.10 27.76
CA VAL A 537 -25.32 10.04 29.06
C VAL A 537 -26.56 10.94 29.04
N ASP A 538 -27.71 10.38 29.41
CA ASP A 538 -28.92 11.15 29.66
C ASP A 538 -28.83 11.84 31.02
N THR A 539 -28.65 13.16 31.00
CA THR A 539 -28.49 13.98 32.21
C THR A 539 -29.80 14.21 32.96
N THR A 540 -30.92 13.65 32.50
CA THR A 540 -32.23 13.77 33.14
C THR A 540 -32.67 12.50 33.88
N VAL A 541 -31.95 11.39 33.69
CA VAL A 541 -32.28 10.08 34.27
C VAL A 541 -31.13 9.62 35.18
N PRO A 542 -31.39 9.14 36.41
CA PRO A 542 -30.34 8.56 37.24
C PRO A 542 -29.66 7.39 36.50
N ILE A 543 -28.33 7.39 36.45
CA ILE A 543 -27.59 6.37 35.70
C ILE A 543 -27.90 4.94 36.15
N GLU A 544 -28.26 4.77 37.42
CA GLU A 544 -28.64 3.48 38.01
C GLU A 544 -29.90 2.88 37.38
N GLU A 545 -30.82 3.70 36.85
CA GLU A 545 -31.99 3.21 36.13
C GLU A 545 -31.62 2.70 34.74
N THR A 546 -30.79 3.46 34.02
CA THR A 546 -30.28 3.08 32.69
C THR A 546 -29.50 1.76 32.77
N VAL A 547 -28.53 1.69 33.70
CA VAL A 547 -27.69 0.49 33.90
C VAL A 547 -28.49 -0.65 34.52
N GLY A 548 -29.51 -0.35 35.32
CA GLY A 548 -30.45 -1.33 35.84
C GLY A 548 -31.17 -2.09 34.72
N GLU A 549 -31.55 -1.41 33.63
CA GLU A 549 -32.14 -2.07 32.48
C GLU A 549 -31.12 -2.82 31.62
N LEU A 550 -29.93 -2.26 31.43
CA LEU A 550 -28.83 -2.94 30.73
C LEU A 550 -28.43 -4.24 31.46
N LYS A 551 -28.45 -4.25 32.79
CA LYS A 551 -28.24 -5.45 33.60
C LYS A 551 -29.27 -6.54 33.30
N LYS A 552 -30.55 -6.20 33.16
CA LYS A 552 -31.58 -7.19 32.77
C LYS A 552 -31.32 -7.75 31.38
N LEU A 553 -30.91 -6.91 30.42
CA LEU A 553 -30.52 -7.35 29.08
C LEU A 553 -29.33 -8.32 29.10
N VAL A 554 -28.41 -8.15 30.06
CA VAL A 554 -27.32 -9.11 30.30
C VAL A 554 -27.83 -10.42 30.88
N GLU A 555 -28.70 -10.36 31.89
CA GLU A 555 -29.32 -11.55 32.50
C GLU A 555 -30.16 -12.36 31.50
N GLU A 556 -30.77 -11.69 30.53
CA GLU A 556 -31.52 -12.31 29.42
C GLU A 556 -30.63 -12.84 28.28
N GLY A 557 -29.31 -12.57 28.31
CA GLY A 557 -28.37 -13.00 27.28
C GLY A 557 -28.42 -12.22 25.97
N LYS A 558 -29.20 -11.13 25.91
CA LYS A 558 -29.28 -10.24 24.73
C LYS A 558 -28.04 -9.38 24.55
N VAL A 559 -27.39 -9.04 25.66
CA VAL A 559 -26.13 -8.30 25.73
C VAL A 559 -25.16 -9.10 26.58
N LYS A 560 -23.87 -9.17 26.23
CA LYS A 560 -22.88 -9.84 27.10
C LYS A 560 -22.19 -8.86 28.06
N TYR A 561 -21.84 -7.69 27.57
CA TYR A 561 -21.07 -6.68 28.29
C TYR A 561 -21.66 -5.29 28.12
N ILE A 562 -21.53 -4.46 29.16
CA ILE A 562 -22.04 -3.08 29.18
C ILE A 562 -20.89 -2.10 29.03
N GLY A 563 -21.08 -1.09 28.18
CA GLY A 563 -20.16 0.03 28.05
C GLY A 563 -20.84 1.38 28.28
N LEU A 564 -20.04 2.41 28.54
CA LEU A 564 -20.46 3.80 28.52
C LEU A 564 -19.65 4.59 27.49
N SER A 565 -20.19 5.70 27.02
CA SER A 565 -19.47 6.62 26.14
C SER A 565 -19.66 8.04 26.65
N GLU A 566 -18.57 8.80 26.68
CA GLU A 566 -18.57 10.22 27.07
C GLU A 566 -19.22 10.47 28.44
N ALA A 567 -18.89 9.64 29.43
CA ALA A 567 -19.45 9.69 30.79
C ALA A 567 -18.53 10.40 31.78
N SER A 568 -19.11 11.12 32.74
CA SER A 568 -18.35 11.76 33.81
C SER A 568 -17.84 10.76 34.85
N PRO A 569 -16.84 11.15 35.66
CA PRO A 569 -16.33 10.31 36.77
C PRO A 569 -17.40 9.85 37.75
N ASP A 570 -18.32 10.75 38.15
CA ASP A 570 -19.45 10.42 39.04
C ASP A 570 -20.37 9.36 38.40
N THR A 571 -20.76 9.61 37.14
CA THR A 571 -21.61 8.70 36.38
C THR A 571 -20.96 7.32 36.22
N ILE A 572 -19.65 7.25 35.94
CA ILE A 572 -18.89 6.00 35.81
C ILE A 572 -18.92 5.21 37.13
N ARG A 573 -18.59 5.84 38.26
CA ARG A 573 -18.56 5.17 39.58
C ARG A 573 -19.93 4.60 39.94
N ARG A 574 -20.98 5.40 39.77
CA ARG A 574 -22.37 5.02 40.08
C ARG A 574 -22.89 3.93 39.15
N ALA A 575 -22.60 4.00 37.86
CA ALA A 575 -22.93 2.95 36.90
C ALA A 575 -22.27 1.62 37.27
N HIS A 576 -20.96 1.65 37.55
CA HIS A 576 -20.17 0.45 37.86
C HIS A 576 -20.62 -0.22 39.16
N ALA A 577 -21.15 0.54 40.12
CA ALA A 577 -21.73 0.00 41.34
C ALA A 577 -23.02 -0.82 41.11
N VAL A 578 -23.77 -0.55 40.03
CA VAL A 578 -25.00 -1.29 39.69
C VAL A 578 -24.69 -2.56 38.90
N HIS A 579 -23.81 -2.46 37.90
CA HIS A 579 -23.30 -3.59 37.13
C HIS A 579 -21.90 -3.25 36.61
N PRO A 580 -20.95 -4.21 36.56
CA PRO A 580 -19.60 -3.95 36.07
C PRO A 580 -19.58 -3.37 34.64
N ILE A 581 -19.14 -2.11 34.52
CA ILE A 581 -18.89 -1.49 33.21
C ILE A 581 -17.61 -2.08 32.62
N THR A 582 -17.70 -2.61 31.40
CA THR A 582 -16.60 -3.32 30.72
C THR A 582 -15.68 -2.36 29.99
N ALA A 583 -16.25 -1.35 29.33
CA ALA A 583 -15.47 -0.39 28.55
C ALA A 583 -16.06 1.03 28.62
N LEU A 584 -15.18 2.03 28.63
CA LEU A 584 -15.52 3.42 28.37
C LEU A 584 -14.98 3.81 26.98
N GLN A 585 -15.87 4.22 26.09
CA GLN A 585 -15.50 4.80 24.81
C GLN A 585 -15.43 6.33 24.92
N ILE A 586 -14.29 6.92 24.55
CA ILE A 586 -14.04 8.36 24.74
C ILE A 586 -13.01 8.89 23.75
N GLU A 587 -13.01 10.19 23.45
CA GLU A 587 -12.00 10.78 22.55
C GLU A 587 -10.60 10.74 23.20
N TRP A 588 -9.64 10.08 22.56
CA TRP A 588 -8.24 10.12 23.00
C TRP A 588 -7.28 9.97 21.82
N SER A 589 -6.40 10.94 21.65
CA SER A 589 -5.36 10.96 20.63
C SER A 589 -4.24 11.90 21.06
N LEU A 590 -3.15 11.99 20.29
CA LEU A 590 -2.15 13.05 20.46
C LEU A 590 -2.76 14.47 20.44
N TRP A 591 -3.93 14.63 19.81
CA TRP A 591 -4.62 15.90 19.63
C TRP A 591 -5.59 16.26 20.77
N THR A 592 -6.02 15.27 21.55
CA THR A 592 -7.06 15.39 22.59
C THR A 592 -6.69 14.47 23.75
N ARG A 593 -6.24 15.05 24.87
CA ARG A 593 -5.63 14.34 26.01
C ARG A 593 -6.20 14.76 27.37
N ASP A 594 -7.36 15.44 27.38
CA ASP A 594 -7.97 15.99 28.60
C ASP A 594 -8.50 14.91 29.57
N ILE A 595 -8.58 13.66 29.12
CA ILE A 595 -9.04 12.53 29.93
C ILE A 595 -7.95 11.94 30.84
N GLU A 596 -6.68 12.27 30.62
CA GLU A 596 -5.53 11.59 31.25
C GLU A 596 -5.40 11.86 32.75
N GLU A 597 -5.94 12.98 33.23
CA GLU A 597 -5.86 13.38 34.64
C GLU A 597 -6.86 12.64 35.53
N GLU A 598 -8.07 12.37 35.03
CA GLU A 598 -9.18 11.91 35.88
C GLU A 598 -9.83 10.61 35.36
N ILE A 599 -10.20 10.56 34.09
CA ILE A 599 -10.93 9.43 33.50
C ILE A 599 -10.02 8.20 33.36
N VAL A 600 -8.79 8.37 32.86
CA VAL A 600 -7.86 7.25 32.66
C VAL A 600 -7.50 6.56 33.99
N PRO A 601 -7.10 7.30 35.05
CA PRO A 601 -6.86 6.69 36.36
C PRO A 601 -8.10 5.99 36.94
N LEU A 602 -9.29 6.61 36.80
CA LEU A 602 -10.54 6.02 37.27
C LEU A 602 -10.87 4.70 36.56
N CYS A 603 -10.74 4.64 35.24
CA CYS A 603 -11.00 3.41 34.49
C CYS A 603 -10.07 2.28 34.96
N ARG A 604 -8.79 2.60 35.19
CA ARG A 604 -7.81 1.63 35.71
C ARG A 604 -8.11 1.17 37.13
N GLU A 605 -8.51 2.09 38.01
CA GLU A 605 -8.94 1.80 39.39
C GLU A 605 -10.10 0.78 39.40
N LEU A 606 -11.07 0.96 38.52
CA LEU A 606 -12.27 0.12 38.43
C LEU A 606 -12.11 -1.09 37.48
N GLY A 607 -10.95 -1.27 36.85
CA GLY A 607 -10.72 -2.35 35.87
C GLY A 607 -11.62 -2.25 34.64
N ILE A 608 -11.88 -1.04 34.16
CA ILE A 608 -12.66 -0.71 32.96
C ILE A 608 -11.69 -0.51 31.78
N GLY A 609 -11.97 -1.15 30.64
CA GLY A 609 -11.21 -0.96 29.41
C GLY A 609 -11.46 0.41 28.76
N ILE A 610 -10.49 0.95 28.05
CA ILE A 610 -10.60 2.26 27.38
C ILE A 610 -10.63 2.05 25.88
N VAL A 611 -11.63 2.62 25.20
CA VAL A 611 -11.81 2.51 23.75
C VAL A 611 -11.68 3.91 23.13
N PRO A 612 -10.47 4.32 22.70
CA PRO A 612 -10.28 5.60 22.02
C PRO A 612 -11.00 5.66 20.68
N TYR A 613 -11.92 6.62 20.53
CA TYR A 613 -12.41 7.01 19.22
C TYR A 613 -11.61 8.20 18.67
N SER A 614 -11.64 8.37 17.33
CA SER A 614 -10.84 9.37 16.62
C SER A 614 -9.33 9.38 16.99
N PRO A 615 -8.66 8.22 17.13
CA PRO A 615 -7.27 8.16 17.57
C PRO A 615 -6.28 8.89 16.64
N LEU A 616 -6.71 9.16 15.40
CA LEU A 616 -5.96 9.89 14.38
C LEU A 616 -6.38 11.36 14.24
N GLY A 617 -7.05 11.94 15.25
CA GLY A 617 -7.50 13.33 15.21
C GLY A 617 -8.49 13.57 14.07
N ARG A 618 -9.48 12.68 13.90
CA ARG A 618 -10.48 12.73 12.82
C ARG A 618 -9.87 12.78 11.40
N GLY A 619 -8.70 12.14 11.24
CA GLY A 619 -7.96 12.07 9.98
C GLY A 619 -6.84 13.10 9.85
N PHE A 620 -6.68 14.02 10.81
CA PHE A 620 -5.63 15.03 10.81
C PHE A 620 -4.22 14.41 10.68
N PHE A 621 -3.91 13.39 11.49
CA PHE A 621 -2.62 12.68 11.40
C PHE A 621 -2.51 11.77 10.16
N GLY A 622 -3.59 11.62 9.40
CA GLY A 622 -3.59 11.04 8.05
C GLY A 622 -3.34 12.06 6.95
N GLY A 623 -3.03 13.32 7.28
CA GLY A 623 -2.78 14.40 6.32
C GLY A 623 -4.03 15.19 5.94
N ARG A 624 -5.20 14.90 6.52
CA ARG A 624 -6.44 15.64 6.22
C ARG A 624 -6.34 17.10 6.67
N GLY A 625 -6.64 18.04 5.78
CA GLY A 625 -6.51 19.47 6.02
C GLY A 625 -5.07 20.00 5.95
N VAL A 626 -4.10 19.13 5.65
CA VAL A 626 -2.68 19.47 5.54
C VAL A 626 -2.14 19.10 4.16
N VAL A 627 -2.23 17.82 3.81
CA VAL A 627 -1.80 17.23 2.53
C VAL A 627 -3.02 17.04 1.61
N GLU A 628 -4.15 16.66 2.17
CA GLU A 628 -5.42 16.50 1.46
C GLU A 628 -6.38 17.64 1.83
N SER A 629 -7.18 18.12 0.87
CA SER A 629 -8.24 19.07 1.16
C SER A 629 -9.39 18.43 1.94
N VAL A 630 -10.08 19.22 2.77
CA VAL A 630 -11.29 18.77 3.47
C VAL A 630 -12.47 18.93 2.52
N ALA A 631 -13.19 17.85 2.25
CA ALA A 631 -14.39 17.92 1.42
C ALA A 631 -15.45 18.82 2.07
N ALA A 632 -16.08 19.70 1.29
CA ALA A 632 -17.04 20.70 1.80
C ALA A 632 -18.27 20.08 2.48
N ASN A 633 -18.66 18.87 2.08
CA ASN A 633 -19.77 18.10 2.67
C ASN A 633 -19.34 17.19 3.85
N SER A 634 -18.08 17.28 4.28
CA SER A 634 -17.58 16.50 5.41
C SER A 634 -18.02 17.09 6.74
N PHE A 635 -18.39 16.24 7.71
CA PHE A 635 -18.62 16.69 9.09
C PHE A 635 -17.40 17.41 9.70
N VAL A 636 -16.16 17.10 9.25
CA VAL A 636 -14.97 17.80 9.75
C VAL A 636 -14.78 19.20 9.17
N ALA A 637 -15.48 19.55 8.08
CA ALA A 637 -15.33 20.86 7.44
C ALA A 637 -15.72 22.01 8.38
N ASN A 638 -16.66 21.78 9.31
CA ASN A 638 -17.11 22.76 10.29
C ASN A 638 -16.49 22.57 11.68
N HIS A 639 -15.55 21.64 11.83
CA HIS A 639 -14.96 21.35 13.13
C HIS A 639 -13.99 22.48 13.53
N PRO A 640 -14.05 23.03 14.76
CA PRO A 640 -13.25 24.20 15.15
C PRO A 640 -11.74 24.09 14.88
N ARG A 641 -11.16 22.90 15.02
CA ARG A 641 -9.75 22.58 14.73
C ARG A 641 -9.37 22.55 13.24
N PHE A 642 -10.35 22.52 12.33
CA PHE A 642 -10.16 22.43 10.89
C PHE A 642 -10.54 23.71 10.12
N VAL A 643 -10.96 24.78 10.82
CA VAL A 643 -11.46 26.02 10.20
C VAL A 643 -10.55 27.22 10.45
N GLY A 644 -10.48 28.12 9.46
CA GLY A 644 -9.79 29.41 9.58
C GLY A 644 -8.32 29.29 10.03
N GLU A 645 -7.89 30.21 10.90
CA GLU A 645 -6.51 30.19 11.42
C GLU A 645 -6.18 28.96 12.28
N ASN A 646 -7.18 28.23 12.78
CA ASN A 646 -6.94 27.08 13.64
C ASN A 646 -6.26 25.96 12.86
N ILE A 647 -6.71 25.64 11.64
CA ILE A 647 -6.05 24.61 10.84
C ILE A 647 -4.61 24.99 10.48
N ASP A 648 -4.34 26.27 10.23
CA ASP A 648 -2.99 26.75 9.91
C ASP A 648 -2.04 26.64 11.12
N LYS A 649 -2.51 26.99 12.32
CA LYS A 649 -1.75 26.78 13.57
C LYS A 649 -1.49 25.29 13.81
N ASN A 650 -2.49 24.47 13.51
CA ASN A 650 -2.47 23.03 13.70
C ASN A 650 -1.52 22.29 12.73
N LYS A 651 -1.30 22.78 11.51
CA LYS A 651 -0.32 22.20 10.55
C LYS A 651 1.08 22.06 11.15
N ASN A 652 1.50 22.97 12.03
CA ASN A 652 2.78 22.87 12.72
C ASN A 652 2.89 21.64 13.64
N ILE A 653 1.77 21.16 14.17
CA ILE A 653 1.73 19.92 14.95
C ILE A 653 1.90 18.73 14.00
N TYR A 654 1.23 18.73 12.83
CA TYR A 654 1.40 17.68 11.82
C TYR A 654 2.87 17.53 11.39
N HIS A 655 3.52 18.63 11.00
CA HIS A 655 4.91 18.58 10.50
C HIS A 655 5.91 18.10 11.56
N ARG A 656 5.67 18.39 12.84
CA ARG A 656 6.48 17.84 13.94
C ARG A 656 6.30 16.33 14.07
N ILE A 657 5.06 15.85 14.04
CA ILE A 657 4.77 14.41 14.05
C ILE A 657 5.30 13.72 12.80
N GLU A 658 5.23 14.36 11.62
CA GLU A 658 5.80 13.84 10.38
C GLU A 658 7.34 13.69 10.46
N SER A 659 8.01 14.66 11.08
CA SER A 659 9.46 14.60 11.30
C SER A 659 9.84 13.45 12.25
N LEU A 660 9.08 13.27 13.33
CA LEU A 660 9.26 12.12 14.23
C LEU A 660 8.92 10.79 13.55
N ALA A 661 7.88 10.75 12.72
CA ALA A 661 7.50 9.54 12.01
C ALA A 661 8.62 9.06 11.07
N LYS A 662 9.29 10.01 10.39
CA LYS A 662 10.50 9.73 9.59
C LYS A 662 11.64 9.15 10.43
N LYS A 663 11.90 9.72 11.63
CA LYS A 663 12.90 9.19 12.59
C LYS A 663 12.62 7.73 12.96
N HIS A 664 11.35 7.36 13.12
CA HIS A 664 10.93 5.99 13.43
C HIS A 664 10.71 5.09 12.21
N GLN A 665 10.96 5.57 10.99
CA GLN A 665 10.68 4.83 9.73
C GLN A 665 9.22 4.37 9.61
N THR A 666 8.29 5.24 10.02
CA THR A 666 6.84 5.00 10.01
C THR A 666 6.11 6.14 9.32
N SER A 667 4.83 5.93 8.99
CA SER A 667 3.95 7.04 8.59
C SER A 667 3.44 7.83 9.80
N PRO A 668 3.01 9.10 9.64
CA PRO A 668 2.39 9.88 10.71
C PRO A 668 1.17 9.17 11.33
N VAL A 669 0.39 8.46 10.51
CA VAL A 669 -0.74 7.62 10.93
C VAL A 669 -0.28 6.52 11.89
N GLN A 670 0.75 5.78 11.49
CA GLN A 670 1.28 4.67 12.27
C GLN A 670 1.88 5.15 13.58
N LEU A 671 2.62 6.27 13.57
CA LEU A 671 3.21 6.83 14.78
C LEU A 671 2.12 7.30 15.76
N ALA A 672 1.13 8.06 15.28
CA ALA A 672 0.05 8.57 16.12
C ALA A 672 -0.80 7.45 16.73
N LEU A 673 -1.17 6.44 15.93
CA LEU A 673 -1.93 5.29 16.43
C LEU A 673 -1.10 4.40 17.34
N SER A 674 0.20 4.21 17.05
CA SER A 674 1.10 3.45 17.92
C SER A 674 1.25 4.14 19.28
N TRP A 675 1.33 5.47 19.32
CA TRP A 675 1.35 6.22 20.58
C TRP A 675 0.10 5.91 21.43
N VAL A 676 -1.09 5.89 20.83
CA VAL A 676 -2.35 5.53 21.54
C VAL A 676 -2.29 4.09 22.05
N LEU A 677 -1.82 3.16 21.22
CA LEU A 677 -1.68 1.75 21.59
C LEU A 677 -0.72 1.52 22.78
N HIS A 678 0.32 2.35 22.90
CA HIS A 678 1.31 2.28 23.98
C HIS A 678 0.83 2.93 25.29
N GLN A 679 -0.32 3.60 25.31
CA GLN A 679 -0.84 4.19 26.55
C GLN A 679 -1.25 3.13 27.59
N GLY A 680 -1.50 1.89 27.18
CA GLY A 680 -1.74 0.78 28.09
C GLY A 680 -2.30 -0.48 27.44
N ASN A 681 -2.24 -1.60 28.16
CA ASN A 681 -2.78 -2.88 27.69
C ASN A 681 -4.33 -2.87 27.64
N ASP A 682 -4.94 -2.06 28.50
CA ASP A 682 -6.36 -1.75 28.65
C ASP A 682 -6.94 -0.87 27.53
N VAL A 683 -6.10 -0.38 26.60
CA VAL A 683 -6.48 0.56 25.54
C VAL A 683 -6.71 -0.16 24.21
N VAL A 684 -7.90 -0.03 23.61
CA VAL A 684 -8.24 -0.63 22.30
C VAL A 684 -8.83 0.44 21.38
N PRO A 685 -8.01 1.10 20.54
CA PRO A 685 -8.51 2.12 19.63
C PRO A 685 -9.30 1.50 18.47
N ILE A 686 -10.26 2.27 17.95
CA ILE A 686 -11.17 1.86 16.87
C ILE A 686 -11.08 2.78 15.64
N PRO A 687 -9.90 2.90 14.98
CA PRO A 687 -9.76 3.73 13.79
C PRO A 687 -10.67 3.22 12.66
N GLY A 688 -11.51 4.11 12.12
CA GLY A 688 -12.38 3.82 10.98
C GLY A 688 -11.76 4.28 9.66
N THR A 689 -12.08 3.60 8.57
CA THR A 689 -11.64 3.98 7.21
C THR A 689 -12.56 3.37 6.14
N THR A 690 -12.59 4.01 4.96
CA THR A 690 -13.28 3.52 3.76
C THR A 690 -12.31 2.94 2.72
N LYS A 691 -11.00 2.88 3.02
CA LYS A 691 -9.96 2.40 2.10
C LYS A 691 -9.15 1.28 2.74
N ILE A 692 -8.96 0.17 2.02
CA ILE A 692 -8.15 -0.98 2.46
C ILE A 692 -6.71 -0.58 2.78
N LYS A 693 -6.08 0.26 1.94
CA LYS A 693 -4.70 0.75 2.18
C LYS A 693 -4.55 1.45 3.53
N ASN A 694 -5.55 2.24 3.94
CA ASN A 694 -5.53 2.91 5.24
C ASN A 694 -5.75 1.91 6.38
N LEU A 695 -6.58 0.88 6.17
CA LEU A 695 -6.79 -0.20 7.13
C LEU A 695 -5.50 -0.98 7.37
N ASP A 696 -4.80 -1.36 6.31
CA ASP A 696 -3.50 -2.03 6.40
C ASP A 696 -2.45 -1.14 7.07
N SER A 697 -2.46 0.18 6.79
CA SER A 697 -1.60 1.14 7.49
C SER A 697 -1.89 1.21 8.99
N ASN A 698 -3.18 1.25 9.38
CA ASN A 698 -3.61 1.21 10.78
C ASN A 698 -3.14 -0.07 11.47
N ILE A 699 -3.27 -1.24 10.82
CA ILE A 699 -2.79 -2.52 11.35
C ILE A 699 -1.26 -2.51 11.50
N GLY A 700 -0.55 -1.90 10.55
CA GLY A 700 0.90 -1.74 10.62
C GLY A 700 1.39 -0.98 11.86
N SER A 701 0.55 -0.15 12.50
CA SER A 701 0.92 0.55 13.74
C SER A 701 1.26 -0.38 14.92
N LEU A 702 0.72 -1.62 14.92
CA LEU A 702 1.02 -2.65 15.93
C LEU A 702 2.47 -3.17 15.84
N GLY A 703 3.09 -3.04 14.65
CA GLY A 703 4.49 -3.41 14.42
C GLY A 703 5.49 -2.35 14.92
N VAL A 704 5.01 -1.14 15.20
CA VAL A 704 5.85 -0.03 15.69
C VAL A 704 6.12 -0.25 17.19
N LYS A 705 7.39 -0.25 17.59
CA LYS A 705 7.82 -0.37 18.98
C LYS A 705 8.35 0.97 19.46
N LEU A 706 7.70 1.55 20.45
CA LEU A 706 8.09 2.81 21.06
C LEU A 706 8.63 2.55 22.47
N LYS A 707 9.82 3.04 22.77
CA LYS A 707 10.36 3.06 24.14
C LYS A 707 9.69 4.17 24.94
N GLU A 708 9.83 4.14 26.26
CA GLU A 708 9.31 5.19 27.14
C GLU A 708 9.82 6.59 26.76
N GLU A 709 11.10 6.69 26.37
CA GLU A 709 11.71 7.91 25.86
C GLU A 709 11.04 8.42 24.56
N ASP A 710 10.73 7.51 23.63
CA ASP A 710 10.06 7.84 22.37
C ASP A 710 8.63 8.32 22.64
N ILE A 711 7.89 7.62 23.52
CA ILE A 711 6.53 8.00 23.93
C ILE A 711 6.54 9.41 24.53
N LYS A 712 7.55 9.71 25.36
CA LYS A 712 7.73 11.04 25.95
C LYS A 712 8.05 12.08 24.89
N GLU A 713 8.98 11.83 23.97
CA GLU A 713 9.33 12.75 22.89
C GLU A 713 8.12 13.08 22.00
N ILE A 714 7.34 12.06 21.62
CA ILE A 714 6.12 12.23 20.82
C ILE A 714 5.06 13.02 21.60
N SER A 715 4.92 12.75 22.90
CA SER A 715 4.01 13.48 23.79
C SER A 715 4.40 14.95 23.93
N ASP A 716 5.69 15.23 24.10
CA ASP A 716 6.21 16.59 24.25
C ASP A 716 6.15 17.39 22.94
N ALA A 717 6.15 16.69 21.78
CA ALA A 717 5.92 17.30 20.48
C ALA A 717 4.47 17.81 20.31
N VAL A 718 3.52 17.28 21.07
CA VAL A 718 2.13 17.75 21.11
C VAL A 718 1.68 17.97 22.56
N PRO A 719 2.09 19.07 23.21
CA PRO A 719 1.68 19.38 24.57
C PRO A 719 0.15 19.44 24.70
N ILE A 720 -0.33 19.09 25.89
CA ILE A 720 -1.75 19.15 26.24
C ILE A 720 -2.27 20.57 25.96
N ASN A 721 -3.44 20.66 25.32
CA ASN A 721 -4.11 21.90 24.92
C ASN A 721 -3.40 22.72 23.82
N GLN A 722 -2.39 22.19 23.13
CA GLN A 722 -1.74 22.91 22.02
C GLN A 722 -2.61 23.02 20.77
N ALA A 723 -3.51 22.07 20.54
CA ALA A 723 -4.41 22.10 19.37
C ALA A 723 -5.30 23.35 19.41
N ALA A 724 -5.24 24.17 18.35
CA ALA A 724 -6.05 25.37 18.21
C ALA A 724 -7.50 25.00 17.85
N GLY A 725 -8.45 25.61 18.55
CA GLY A 725 -9.89 25.35 18.44
C GLY A 725 -10.39 24.21 19.35
N ASP A 726 -11.67 24.27 19.70
CA ASP A 726 -12.32 23.28 20.56
C ASP A 726 -12.31 21.87 19.95
N SER A 727 -12.28 20.86 20.82
CA SER A 727 -12.34 19.43 20.46
C SER A 727 -13.74 18.96 20.05
N ASP A 728 -14.80 19.69 20.42
CA ASP A 728 -16.19 19.41 20.05
C ASP A 728 -16.70 20.41 19.00
N SER A 729 -17.62 19.98 18.13
CA SER A 729 -18.23 20.81 17.09
C SER A 729 -19.40 21.67 17.60
N GLY A 730 -19.61 21.76 18.92
CA GLY A 730 -20.66 22.54 19.58
C GLY A 730 -22.01 21.81 19.68
N ILE A 731 -22.29 20.88 18.77
CA ILE A 731 -23.58 20.16 18.67
C ILE A 731 -23.80 19.22 19.87
N LEU A 732 -22.73 18.59 20.37
CA LEU A 732 -22.79 17.62 21.48
C LEU A 732 -22.18 18.17 22.77
N MET A 733 -21.84 19.46 22.80
CA MET A 733 -21.13 20.11 23.91
C MET A 733 -21.81 19.93 25.28
N GLN A 734 -23.14 19.83 25.33
CA GLN A 734 -23.90 19.62 26.58
C GLN A 734 -23.79 18.19 27.13
N TRP A 735 -23.34 17.24 26.32
CA TRP A 735 -23.19 15.82 26.68
C TRP A 735 -21.73 15.35 26.58
N GLN A 736 -20.77 16.28 26.60
CA GLN A 736 -19.35 15.95 26.78
C GLN A 736 -19.12 15.37 28.18
N TRP A 737 -18.11 14.50 28.33
CA TRP A 737 -17.86 13.78 29.58
C TRP A 737 -17.78 14.69 30.83
N LYS A 738 -17.26 15.92 30.71
CA LYS A 738 -17.17 16.90 31.83
C LYS A 738 -18.53 17.36 32.36
N LEU A 739 -19.56 17.33 31.52
CA LEU A 739 -20.93 17.79 31.86
C LEU A 739 -21.92 16.62 31.98
N ALA A 740 -21.48 15.40 31.69
CA ALA A 740 -22.30 14.20 31.63
C ALA A 740 -22.60 13.58 33.02
N ASN A 741 -22.99 14.42 33.98
CA ASN A 741 -23.48 13.97 35.30
C ASN A 741 -24.97 13.65 35.24
N THR A 742 -25.41 12.71 36.09
CA THR A 742 -26.83 12.31 36.19
C THR A 742 -27.41 12.69 37.55
N PRO A 743 -28.72 12.95 37.66
CA PRO A 743 -29.36 13.21 38.95
C PRO A 743 -29.16 12.03 39.91
N PRO A 744 -29.05 12.25 41.22
CA PRO A 744 -28.96 11.17 42.19
C PRO A 744 -30.25 10.36 42.21
N LYS A 745 -30.15 9.05 42.50
CA LYS A 745 -31.32 8.22 42.72
C LYS A 745 -31.98 8.63 44.05
N HIS A 746 -33.18 9.21 44.01
CA HIS A 746 -33.91 9.55 45.23
C HIS A 746 -34.15 8.28 46.08
N SER A 747 -33.70 8.29 47.34
CA SER A 747 -34.04 7.24 48.30
C SER A 747 -35.54 7.30 48.56
N LYS A 748 -36.22 6.16 48.51
CA LYS A 748 -37.66 6.00 48.86
C LYS A 748 -37.99 6.34 50.34
N SER A 749 -37.16 7.10 51.05
CA SER A 749 -37.33 7.46 52.46
C SER A 749 -37.77 8.91 52.69
N GLU A 750 -38.05 9.70 51.64
CA GLU A 750 -38.52 11.09 51.78
C GLU A 750 -39.79 11.37 50.93
N LEU A 751 -40.74 10.44 50.96
CA LEU A 751 -42.12 10.68 50.53
C LEU A 751 -43.10 10.31 51.65
#